data_AF-A0A841VMP7-F1
#
_entry.id   AF-A0A841VMP7-F1
#
_cell.length_a   1.000
_cell.length_b   1.000
_cell.length_c   1.000
_cell.angle_alpha   90.00
_cell.angle_beta   90.00
_cell.angle_gamma   90.00
#
_symmetry.space_group_name_H-M   'P 1'
#
loop_
_entity.id
_entity.type
_entity.pdbx_description
1 polymer ?
#
loop_
_entity_poly.entity_id
_entity_poly.type
_entity_poly.pdbx_seq_one_letter_code
_entity_poly.pdbx_strand_id
1 'polypeptide(L)'
;MPRLTIPPNFTGTAGSDTLVGEDLNKFPAIGIDILTGGFIFTGSGKDTIKGNGTGGEGRDGVIGKNVNGSEGGTGTGISNSGNLNAGSGDDVIISKGIGGRGGNGVNDFDDPNSGTSGGGGGTGTGISNSGILNTGLGNDTIISNGTGGNGGNGGGRFLSGGYSGYGIGISNSGKLNTGGGNDTIAGTAQGGTGGEDYLGVNGGTGTGISNSGKLNAGDGNDTITGTGQGGTGSNGRFGSEGGFGIGISNTGQLDTGDGNDTITGTGTGAADTDDSFAVGGTGTGIINSKKLDTGDGEDTIIGTGTSGGGPDSTNGTGIQNMKGATITTGQGNDTITGSGKSLVYSVFVIGISNDGVIDTGNGCDILTGLANTTIGGTSIDTGTSISTGIGNYGQGTIWTGLGNDSITGTGQGANNENGYYYNGGNGGTGTGISNSGNLNAGDGNDTITGTGQGGNGDRGGKNFDRGNDGNGANGGTGTGISNSGNLNAGDGNDTITGTGQGGNGGNGGTGFNGGNGGTGTGISNSGNLNTGDGNDAITGTGQGGRGGTGKIPGTNATAHGIFNDGVIDTGNGYDILTGQATATIGGAAYGIYGKGTIKTGDGNDKITATTTINEVQEKVTIGGGINIDLGTGNDYFKGFGTGTVDGGKGFDTLDLSAFNRSELTFSGAISGNALNPANISFNNNEDVITLSTKGFENFIFADGSLCYSTLV
;
A
#
# COMPACT_ATOMS: atom_id res chain seq x y z
N MET A 1 -18.97 -41.04 1.42
CA MET A 1 -20.11 -41.48 2.28
C MET A 1 -20.93 -40.26 2.67
N PRO A 2 -22.25 -40.36 2.92
CA PRO A 2 -22.98 -39.29 3.59
C PRO A 2 -22.29 -39.01 4.94
N ARG A 3 -21.79 -37.78 5.17
CA ARG A 3 -21.00 -37.30 6.34
C ARG A 3 -20.15 -38.35 7.06
N LEU A 4 -18.83 -38.29 6.93
CA LEU A 4 -17.91 -39.11 7.73
C LEU A 4 -17.65 -38.45 9.10
N THR A 5 -18.10 -39.06 10.20
CA THR A 5 -17.84 -38.55 11.57
C THR A 5 -16.91 -39.49 12.33
N ILE A 6 -15.90 -38.95 13.00
CA ILE A 6 -14.88 -39.68 13.77
C ILE A 6 -14.82 -39.10 15.17
N PRO A 7 -14.92 -39.90 16.26
CA PRO A 7 -14.72 -41.35 16.37
C PRO A 7 -15.87 -42.27 15.88
N PRO A 8 -15.57 -43.55 15.52
CA PRO A 8 -14.33 -44.28 15.82
C PRO A 8 -13.13 -43.84 14.99
N ASN A 9 -11.93 -43.97 15.56
CA ASN A 9 -10.65 -43.59 14.93
C ASN A 9 -10.42 -44.35 13.63
N PHE A 10 -9.77 -43.68 12.67
CA PHE A 10 -9.31 -44.30 11.44
C PHE A 10 -7.78 -44.47 11.47
N THR A 11 -7.32 -45.64 11.06
CA THR A 11 -5.89 -45.95 10.87
C THR A 11 -5.76 -46.61 9.49
N GLY A 12 -5.07 -45.95 8.59
CA GLY A 12 -4.80 -46.40 7.23
C GLY A 12 -3.69 -47.43 7.17
N THR A 13 -3.13 -47.60 5.98
CA THR A 13 -2.18 -48.64 5.62
C THR A 13 -0.79 -48.04 5.36
N ALA A 14 0.11 -48.88 4.85
CA ALA A 14 1.43 -48.42 4.40
C ALA A 14 1.47 -48.10 2.89
N GLY A 15 0.32 -48.12 2.21
CA GLY A 15 0.18 -47.66 0.83
C GLY A 15 -0.82 -46.51 0.76
N SER A 16 -1.06 -45.98 -0.44
CA SER A 16 -1.99 -44.87 -0.65
C SER A 16 -3.41 -45.18 -0.17
N ASP A 17 -3.89 -44.37 0.76
CA ASP A 17 -5.24 -44.37 1.28
C ASP A 17 -6.08 -43.24 0.68
N THR A 18 -7.40 -43.41 0.64
CA THR A 18 -8.32 -42.37 0.18
C THR A 18 -9.57 -42.30 1.04
N LEU A 19 -9.80 -41.16 1.69
CA LEU A 19 -10.95 -40.89 2.53
C LEU A 19 -11.84 -39.83 1.86
N VAL A 20 -13.14 -40.13 1.72
CA VAL A 20 -14.10 -39.21 1.09
C VAL A 20 -15.38 -39.08 1.92
N GLY A 21 -15.59 -37.88 2.46
CA GLY A 21 -16.81 -37.48 3.15
C GLY A 21 -17.58 -36.42 2.37
N GLU A 22 -18.89 -36.59 2.25
CA GLU A 22 -19.76 -35.66 1.54
C GLU A 22 -21.10 -35.51 2.26
N ASP A 23 -21.54 -34.27 2.47
CA ASP A 23 -22.85 -33.99 3.04
C ASP A 23 -23.49 -32.80 2.34
N LEU A 24 -24.68 -33.00 1.78
CA LEU A 24 -25.32 -32.04 0.88
C LEU A 24 -26.71 -31.67 1.38
N ASN A 25 -27.03 -30.38 1.30
CA ASN A 25 -28.33 -29.77 1.58
C ASN A 25 -28.84 -30.02 3.01
N LYS A 26 -27.97 -29.92 4.01
CA LYS A 26 -28.30 -30.11 5.44
C LYS A 26 -28.00 -28.88 6.30
N PHE A 27 -28.52 -28.91 7.52
CA PHE A 27 -28.38 -27.86 8.53
C PHE A 27 -27.81 -28.44 9.84
N PRO A 28 -26.48 -28.40 10.08
CA PRO A 28 -25.40 -28.06 9.16
C PRO A 28 -25.01 -29.21 8.23
N ALA A 29 -24.30 -28.93 7.14
CA ALA A 29 -23.72 -29.94 6.25
C ALA A 29 -22.20 -30.04 6.46
N ILE A 30 -21.71 -31.22 6.81
CA ILE A 30 -20.27 -31.45 7.06
C ILE A 30 -19.79 -32.68 6.29
N GLY A 31 -18.79 -32.52 5.41
CA GLY A 31 -18.21 -33.62 4.64
C GLY A 31 -17.50 -34.64 5.52
N ILE A 32 -16.43 -34.19 6.20
CA ILE A 32 -15.69 -34.95 7.22
C ILE A 32 -15.71 -34.17 8.54
N ASP A 33 -16.07 -34.83 9.64
CA ASP A 33 -16.13 -34.25 10.97
C ASP A 33 -15.30 -35.07 11.96
N ILE A 34 -14.18 -34.53 12.41
CA ILE A 34 -13.26 -35.13 13.37
C ILE A 34 -13.51 -34.44 14.70
N LEU A 35 -14.23 -35.12 15.58
CA LEU A 35 -14.61 -34.61 16.90
C LEU A 35 -13.42 -34.64 17.86
N THR A 36 -13.51 -33.90 18.95
CA THR A 36 -12.52 -33.93 20.03
C THR A 36 -12.28 -35.37 20.52
N GLY A 37 -11.01 -35.79 20.53
CA GLY A 37 -10.60 -37.16 20.85
C GLY A 37 -10.70 -38.16 19.69
N GLY A 38 -11.30 -37.76 18.56
CA GLY A 38 -11.25 -38.49 17.29
C GLY A 38 -9.90 -38.35 16.60
N PHE A 39 -9.50 -39.39 15.86
CA PHE A 39 -8.21 -39.48 15.20
C PHE A 39 -8.29 -40.09 13.80
N ILE A 40 -7.65 -39.44 12.83
CA ILE A 40 -7.33 -39.99 11.50
C ILE A 40 -5.81 -40.09 11.39
N PHE A 41 -5.31 -41.26 11.00
CA PHE A 41 -3.93 -41.49 10.58
C PHE A 41 -3.94 -42.30 9.30
N THR A 42 -3.45 -41.77 8.16
CA THR A 42 -3.46 -42.54 6.90
C THR A 42 -2.20 -43.39 6.74
N GLY A 43 -1.06 -42.97 7.28
CA GLY A 43 0.08 -43.85 7.50
C GLY A 43 1.26 -43.46 6.63
N SER A 44 1.76 -44.38 5.81
CA SER A 44 2.77 -44.05 4.80
C SER A 44 2.16 -44.27 3.43
N GLY A 45 2.33 -43.36 2.49
CA GLY A 45 1.64 -43.47 1.20
C GLY A 45 1.57 -42.14 0.50
N LYS A 46 0.92 -42.11 -0.67
CA LYS A 46 0.43 -40.85 -1.25
C LYS A 46 -1.05 -40.81 -0.98
N ASP A 47 -1.42 -40.29 0.16
CA ASP A 47 -2.76 -40.38 0.71
C ASP A 47 -3.63 -39.21 0.24
N THR A 48 -4.95 -39.41 0.22
CA THR A 48 -5.88 -38.37 -0.19
C THR A 48 -7.08 -38.28 0.75
N ILE A 49 -7.31 -37.10 1.32
CA ILE A 49 -8.47 -36.83 2.18
C ILE A 49 -9.34 -35.77 1.51
N LYS A 50 -10.62 -36.09 1.27
CA LYS A 50 -11.57 -35.20 0.60
C LYS A 50 -12.85 -34.98 1.38
N GLY A 51 -13.15 -33.73 1.70
CA GLY A 51 -14.40 -33.32 2.35
C GLY A 51 -15.23 -32.35 1.52
N ASN A 52 -16.53 -32.61 1.36
CA ASN A 52 -17.48 -31.71 0.71
C ASN A 52 -18.71 -31.47 1.59
N GLY A 53 -19.01 -30.21 1.91
CA GLY A 53 -20.18 -29.81 2.70
C GLY A 53 -20.98 -28.71 2.01
N THR A 54 -22.24 -28.97 1.66
CA THR A 54 -23.16 -27.97 1.09
C THR A 54 -24.32 -27.73 2.02
N GLY A 55 -24.43 -26.53 2.59
CA GLY A 55 -25.51 -26.12 3.46
C GLY A 55 -26.87 -26.16 2.77
N GLY A 56 -27.92 -26.51 3.51
CA GLY A 56 -29.29 -26.53 3.01
C GLY A 56 -29.84 -25.13 2.72
N GLU A 57 -30.75 -25.04 1.76
CA GLU A 57 -31.46 -23.81 1.46
C GLU A 57 -32.49 -23.49 2.54
N GLY A 58 -32.50 -22.24 2.98
CA GLY A 58 -33.51 -21.71 3.87
C GLY A 58 -34.90 -21.82 3.24
N ARG A 59 -35.90 -22.06 4.09
CA ARG A 59 -37.29 -22.15 3.65
C ARG A 59 -37.82 -20.76 3.35
N ASP A 60 -38.50 -20.64 2.22
CA ASP A 60 -39.27 -19.44 1.90
C ASP A 60 -40.34 -19.17 2.97
N GLY A 61 -40.68 -17.89 3.11
CA GLY A 61 -41.82 -17.45 3.91
C GLY A 61 -43.13 -18.10 3.47
N VAL A 62 -44.13 -18.07 4.35
CA VAL A 62 -45.46 -18.65 4.05
C VAL A 62 -46.45 -17.52 3.76
N ILE A 63 -47.06 -17.57 2.57
CA ILE A 63 -48.07 -16.59 2.12
C ILE A 63 -49.17 -16.46 3.18
N GLY A 64 -49.50 -15.22 3.55
CA GLY A 64 -50.55 -14.89 4.51
C GLY A 64 -50.21 -15.13 5.98
N LYS A 65 -48.94 -15.42 6.33
CA LYS A 65 -48.52 -15.67 7.73
C LYS A 65 -47.46 -14.73 8.29
N ASN A 66 -47.03 -13.70 7.56
CA ASN A 66 -45.95 -12.79 7.98
C ASN A 66 -44.72 -13.55 8.55
N VAL A 67 -44.30 -14.65 7.90
CA VAL A 67 -43.12 -15.43 8.30
C VAL A 67 -41.96 -15.10 7.38
N ASN A 68 -40.86 -14.59 7.94
CA ASN A 68 -39.61 -14.34 7.23
C ASN A 68 -39.02 -15.62 6.63
N GLY A 69 -38.26 -15.46 5.54
CA GLY A 69 -37.45 -16.54 5.02
C GLY A 69 -36.44 -17.01 6.06
N SER A 70 -36.21 -18.32 6.17
CA SER A 70 -35.23 -18.84 7.11
C SER A 70 -33.80 -18.67 6.59
N GLU A 71 -32.83 -18.65 7.49
CA GLU A 71 -31.41 -18.62 7.12
C GLU A 71 -31.01 -19.87 6.32
N GLY A 72 -30.00 -19.71 5.46
CA GLY A 72 -29.31 -20.79 4.78
C GLY A 72 -28.36 -21.53 5.71
N GLY A 73 -28.20 -22.83 5.49
CA GLY A 73 -27.38 -23.70 6.33
C GLY A 73 -25.90 -23.46 6.13
N THR A 74 -25.08 -23.78 7.12
CA THR A 74 -23.63 -23.78 6.96
C THR A 74 -23.17 -25.04 6.20
N GLY A 75 -22.17 -24.87 5.33
CA GLY A 75 -21.49 -25.97 4.65
C GLY A 75 -20.02 -26.00 5.00
N THR A 76 -19.56 -27.09 5.60
CA THR A 76 -18.15 -27.31 5.96
C THR A 76 -17.60 -28.54 5.25
N GLY A 77 -16.51 -28.40 4.50
CA GLY A 77 -15.91 -29.56 3.83
C GLY A 77 -15.24 -30.51 4.82
N ILE A 78 -14.29 -30.00 5.61
CA ILE A 78 -13.59 -30.74 6.68
C ILE A 78 -13.65 -29.90 7.97
N SER A 79 -14.23 -30.48 9.01
CA SER A 79 -14.25 -29.96 10.39
C SER A 79 -13.29 -30.81 11.22
N ASN A 80 -12.21 -30.22 11.73
CA ASN A 80 -11.24 -30.91 12.58
C ASN A 80 -11.12 -30.23 13.94
N SER A 81 -11.67 -30.90 14.97
CA SER A 81 -11.51 -30.57 16.39
C SER A 81 -10.73 -31.66 17.15
N GLY A 82 -10.27 -32.69 16.44
CA GLY A 82 -9.47 -33.80 16.96
C GLY A 82 -8.06 -33.77 16.39
N ASN A 83 -7.61 -34.90 15.85
CA ASN A 83 -6.27 -35.03 15.26
C ASN A 83 -6.37 -35.71 13.88
N LEU A 84 -5.91 -35.02 12.84
CA LEU A 84 -5.77 -35.50 11.47
C LEU A 84 -4.27 -35.55 11.17
N ASN A 85 -3.77 -36.73 10.82
CA ASN A 85 -2.38 -36.94 10.42
C ASN A 85 -2.33 -37.75 9.11
N ALA A 86 -1.79 -37.18 8.02
CA ALA A 86 -1.66 -37.92 6.76
C ALA A 86 -0.47 -38.89 6.81
N GLY A 87 0.64 -38.47 7.41
CA GLY A 87 1.71 -39.34 7.84
C GLY A 87 3.00 -39.13 7.05
N SER A 88 3.34 -39.96 6.07
CA SER A 88 4.55 -39.75 5.28
C SER A 88 4.35 -40.11 3.81
N GLY A 89 4.79 -39.24 2.93
CA GLY A 89 4.73 -39.29 1.48
C GLY A 89 4.13 -37.99 0.92
N ASP A 90 3.87 -37.94 -0.38
CA ASP A 90 3.27 -36.73 -0.97
C ASP A 90 1.74 -36.82 -0.81
N ASP A 91 1.20 -36.25 0.27
CA ASP A 91 -0.20 -36.36 0.67
C ASP A 91 -1.04 -35.17 0.19
N VAL A 92 -2.34 -35.42 -0.03
CA VAL A 92 -3.26 -34.42 -0.59
C VAL A 92 -4.55 -34.30 0.25
N ILE A 93 -4.80 -33.12 0.80
CA ILE A 93 -6.04 -32.79 1.50
C ILE A 93 -6.84 -31.78 0.67
N ILE A 94 -8.05 -32.16 0.26
CA ILE A 94 -8.93 -31.32 -0.56
C ILE A 94 -10.24 -31.08 0.17
N SER A 95 -10.66 -29.83 0.27
CA SER A 95 -11.92 -29.50 0.91
C SER A 95 -12.77 -28.48 0.17
N LYS A 96 -14.09 -28.63 0.26
CA LYS A 96 -15.06 -27.68 -0.27
C LYS A 96 -16.23 -27.47 0.71
N GLY A 97 -16.48 -26.22 1.09
CA GLY A 97 -17.65 -25.82 1.88
C GLY A 97 -18.47 -24.77 1.16
N ILE A 98 -19.76 -25.02 0.97
CA ILE A 98 -20.70 -24.09 0.34
C ILE A 98 -21.81 -23.78 1.33
N GLY A 99 -22.01 -22.51 1.67
CA GLY A 99 -23.15 -22.05 2.44
C GLY A 99 -24.46 -22.18 1.65
N GLY A 100 -25.53 -22.55 2.34
CA GLY A 100 -26.86 -22.61 1.76
C GLY A 100 -27.43 -21.23 1.49
N ARG A 101 -28.32 -21.12 0.49
CA ARG A 101 -29.04 -19.88 0.21
C ARG A 101 -30.06 -19.60 1.33
N GLY A 102 -30.26 -18.34 1.71
CA GLY A 102 -31.38 -17.94 2.56
C GLY A 102 -32.73 -18.07 1.85
N GLY A 103 -33.78 -18.40 2.61
CA GLY A 103 -35.13 -18.48 2.08
C GLY A 103 -35.68 -17.09 1.70
N ASN A 104 -36.51 -17.02 0.68
CA ASN A 104 -37.11 -15.76 0.25
C ASN A 104 -38.23 -15.34 1.21
N GLY A 105 -38.43 -14.04 1.35
CA GLY A 105 -39.65 -13.49 1.87
C GLY A 105 -40.82 -13.68 0.91
N VAL A 106 -42.04 -13.48 1.41
CA VAL A 106 -43.27 -13.55 0.61
C VAL A 106 -43.99 -12.22 0.62
N ASN A 107 -44.61 -11.88 -0.51
CA ASN A 107 -45.54 -10.76 -0.59
C ASN A 107 -46.86 -11.17 0.05
N ASP A 108 -47.45 -10.27 0.82
CA ASP A 108 -48.88 -10.33 1.07
C ASP A 108 -49.61 -9.78 -0.18
N PHE A 109 -50.52 -10.57 -0.74
CA PHE A 109 -51.26 -10.14 -1.94
C PHE A 109 -52.26 -9.03 -1.64
N ASP A 110 -52.68 -8.90 -0.38
CA ASP A 110 -53.75 -8.00 0.04
C ASP A 110 -53.24 -6.62 0.49
N ASP A 111 -51.98 -6.50 0.89
CA ASP A 111 -51.33 -5.21 1.17
C ASP A 111 -49.92 -5.19 0.56
N PRO A 112 -49.67 -4.39 -0.50
CA PRO A 112 -48.36 -4.30 -1.14
C PRO A 112 -47.27 -3.71 -0.22
N ASN A 113 -47.65 -3.22 0.96
CA ASN A 113 -46.74 -2.75 2.00
C ASN A 113 -46.48 -3.80 3.10
N SER A 114 -47.17 -4.94 3.09
CA SER A 114 -46.86 -6.07 3.97
C SER A 114 -46.16 -7.18 3.18
N GLY A 115 -45.03 -7.60 3.71
CA GLY A 115 -44.30 -8.77 3.25
C GLY A 115 -43.38 -9.24 4.37
N THR A 116 -42.41 -10.08 4.05
CA THR A 116 -41.49 -10.62 5.05
C THR A 116 -40.06 -10.48 4.57
N SER A 117 -39.09 -10.40 5.47
CA SER A 117 -37.69 -10.30 5.07
C SER A 117 -37.19 -11.62 4.48
N GLY A 118 -36.17 -11.54 3.62
CA GLY A 118 -35.39 -12.71 3.23
C GLY A 118 -34.53 -13.23 4.39
N GLY A 119 -34.22 -14.52 4.37
CA GLY A 119 -33.27 -15.13 5.31
C GLY A 119 -31.83 -14.90 4.88
N GLY A 120 -30.89 -14.86 5.83
CA GLY A 120 -29.47 -14.71 5.52
C GLY A 120 -28.88 -15.93 4.79
N GLY A 121 -27.84 -15.73 4.00
CA GLY A 121 -27.05 -16.79 3.40
C GLY A 121 -26.17 -17.49 4.44
N GLY A 122 -25.97 -18.79 4.29
CA GLY A 122 -25.13 -19.58 5.19
C GLY A 122 -23.63 -19.38 4.95
N THR A 123 -22.80 -19.74 5.93
CA THR A 123 -21.33 -19.73 5.77
C THR A 123 -20.84 -20.97 5.04
N GLY A 124 -19.95 -20.80 4.07
CA GLY A 124 -19.20 -21.89 3.44
C GLY A 124 -17.74 -21.90 3.88
N THR A 125 -17.31 -22.97 4.54
CA THR A 125 -15.93 -23.15 5.00
C THR A 125 -15.32 -24.40 4.42
N GLY A 126 -14.22 -24.27 3.69
CA GLY A 126 -13.51 -25.44 3.18
C GLY A 126 -12.95 -26.28 4.34
N ILE A 127 -11.93 -25.80 5.04
CA ILE A 127 -11.34 -26.47 6.20
C ILE A 127 -11.56 -25.59 7.44
N SER A 128 -12.11 -26.18 8.50
CA SER A 128 -12.16 -25.59 9.83
C SER A 128 -11.31 -26.44 10.77
N ASN A 129 -10.12 -25.97 11.12
CA ASN A 129 -9.18 -26.66 12.00
C ASN A 129 -9.08 -25.93 13.35
N SER A 130 -9.60 -26.57 14.40
CA SER A 130 -9.40 -26.19 15.81
C SER A 130 -8.58 -27.20 16.60
N GLY A 131 -8.30 -28.37 16.00
CA GLY A 131 -7.47 -29.43 16.56
C GLY A 131 -6.04 -29.43 16.01
N ILE A 132 -5.52 -30.61 15.70
CA ILE A 132 -4.21 -30.82 15.07
C ILE A 132 -4.43 -31.37 13.66
N LEU A 133 -3.84 -30.71 12.67
CA LEU A 133 -3.76 -31.16 11.28
C LEU A 133 -2.27 -31.26 10.93
N ASN A 134 -1.82 -32.45 10.57
CA ASN A 134 -0.45 -32.76 10.20
C ASN A 134 -0.44 -33.51 8.85
N THR A 135 0.37 -33.12 7.87
CA THR A 135 0.56 -33.94 6.66
C THR A 135 1.82 -34.79 6.74
N GLY A 136 2.92 -34.26 7.27
CA GLY A 136 4.03 -35.02 7.82
C GLY A 136 5.35 -34.86 7.07
N LEU A 137 5.82 -35.86 6.34
CA LEU A 137 7.05 -35.74 5.53
C LEU A 137 6.70 -35.97 4.07
N GLY A 138 7.20 -35.15 3.16
CA GLY A 138 6.92 -35.27 1.73
C GLY A 138 6.56 -33.93 1.12
N ASN A 139 6.16 -33.90 -0.14
CA ASN A 139 5.66 -32.66 -0.76
C ASN A 139 4.14 -32.68 -0.67
N ASP A 140 3.61 -32.14 0.41
CA ASP A 140 2.21 -32.21 0.75
C ASP A 140 1.40 -31.07 0.14
N THR A 141 0.11 -31.31 -0.06
CA THR A 141 -0.78 -30.33 -0.66
C THR A 141 -2.11 -30.25 0.09
N ILE A 142 -2.42 -29.07 0.63
CA ILE A 142 -3.71 -28.73 1.24
C ILE A 142 -4.41 -27.70 0.35
N ILE A 143 -5.55 -28.06 -0.23
CA ILE A 143 -6.37 -27.17 -1.07
C ILE A 143 -7.77 -27.07 -0.50
N SER A 144 -8.25 -25.84 -0.30
CA SER A 144 -9.53 -25.63 0.35
C SER A 144 -10.33 -24.47 -0.23
N ASN A 145 -11.61 -24.73 -0.53
CA ASN A 145 -12.52 -23.77 -1.14
C ASN A 145 -13.73 -23.49 -0.23
N GLY A 146 -13.98 -22.22 0.11
CA GLY A 146 -15.16 -21.78 0.86
C GLY A 146 -16.03 -20.80 0.08
N THR A 147 -17.33 -21.08 -0.06
CA THR A 147 -18.27 -20.19 -0.75
C THR A 147 -19.43 -19.83 0.16
N GLY A 148 -19.60 -18.54 0.48
CA GLY A 148 -20.76 -18.06 1.21
C GLY A 148 -22.05 -18.29 0.43
N GLY A 149 -23.13 -18.59 1.15
CA GLY A 149 -24.46 -18.70 0.58
C GLY A 149 -25.05 -17.34 0.26
N ASN A 150 -25.96 -17.28 -0.71
CA ASN A 150 -26.63 -16.03 -1.06
C ASN A 150 -27.75 -15.71 -0.06
N GLY A 151 -28.01 -14.43 0.16
CA GLY A 151 -29.20 -13.99 0.88
C GLY A 151 -30.49 -14.37 0.15
N GLY A 152 -31.57 -14.58 0.89
CA GLY A 152 -32.91 -14.70 0.34
C GLY A 152 -33.48 -13.33 -0.04
N ASN A 153 -34.34 -13.27 -1.05
CA ASN A 153 -34.92 -11.98 -1.48
C ASN A 153 -35.97 -11.50 -0.47
N GLY A 154 -36.13 -10.17 -0.34
CA GLY A 154 -37.21 -9.58 0.45
C GLY A 154 -38.59 -9.80 -0.21
N GLY A 155 -39.64 -9.88 0.60
CA GLY A 155 -41.03 -9.83 0.16
C GLY A 155 -41.65 -8.47 0.44
N GLY A 156 -42.35 -7.88 -0.53
CA GLY A 156 -43.04 -6.60 -0.43
C GLY A 156 -42.19 -5.41 -0.91
N ARG A 157 -42.73 -4.20 -0.77
CA ARG A 157 -42.11 -2.97 -1.32
C ARG A 157 -41.08 -2.29 -0.37
N PHE A 158 -40.99 -2.72 0.88
CA PHE A 158 -40.28 -1.98 1.94
C PHE A 158 -39.45 -2.85 2.90
N LEU A 159 -39.12 -4.10 2.57
CA LEU A 159 -38.60 -5.07 3.54
C LEU A 159 -37.31 -5.74 3.08
N SER A 160 -36.28 -5.60 3.90
CA SER A 160 -34.91 -6.01 3.61
C SER A 160 -34.76 -7.43 3.07
N GLY A 161 -33.92 -7.56 2.06
CA GLY A 161 -33.33 -8.83 1.65
C GLY A 161 -32.54 -9.45 2.80
N GLY A 162 -32.19 -10.72 2.65
CA GLY A 162 -31.30 -11.41 3.57
C GLY A 162 -29.85 -11.00 3.34
N TYR A 163 -29.07 -10.90 4.43
CA TYR A 163 -27.63 -10.73 4.33
C TYR A 163 -26.98 -11.90 3.59
N SER A 164 -25.87 -11.62 2.94
CA SER A 164 -25.01 -12.63 2.33
C SER A 164 -24.26 -13.49 3.37
N GLY A 165 -23.87 -14.69 2.96
CA GLY A 165 -23.04 -15.59 3.75
C GLY A 165 -21.53 -15.35 3.57
N TYR A 166 -20.74 -15.85 4.52
CA TYR A 166 -19.28 -15.77 4.50
C TYR A 166 -18.65 -16.93 3.74
N GLY A 167 -17.59 -16.67 2.96
CA GLY A 167 -16.73 -17.69 2.38
C GLY A 167 -15.39 -17.75 3.11
N ILE A 168 -14.95 -18.94 3.51
CA ILE A 168 -13.63 -19.14 4.15
C ILE A 168 -12.95 -20.37 3.54
N GLY A 169 -11.78 -20.19 2.94
CA GLY A 169 -10.99 -21.30 2.39
C GLY A 169 -10.48 -22.19 3.52
N ILE A 170 -9.52 -21.67 4.29
CA ILE A 170 -8.97 -22.35 5.48
C ILE A 170 -9.19 -21.46 6.71
N SER A 171 -9.79 -22.02 7.75
CA SER A 171 -9.92 -21.41 9.08
C SER A 171 -9.11 -22.24 10.07
N ASN A 172 -7.94 -21.75 10.49
CA ASN A 172 -7.07 -22.40 11.45
C ASN A 172 -7.04 -21.64 12.78
N SER A 173 -7.61 -22.23 13.83
CA SER A 173 -7.46 -21.80 15.23
C SER A 173 -6.66 -22.79 16.08
N GLY A 174 -6.37 -23.98 15.54
CA GLY A 174 -5.56 -25.01 16.17
C GLY A 174 -4.10 -25.01 15.69
N LYS A 175 -3.54 -26.21 15.48
CA LYS A 175 -2.23 -26.43 14.87
C LYS A 175 -2.40 -27.04 13.48
N LEU A 176 -1.79 -26.42 12.48
CA LEU A 176 -1.64 -26.94 11.12
C LEU A 176 -0.14 -27.02 10.84
N ASN A 177 0.36 -28.20 10.49
CA ASN A 177 1.77 -28.44 10.14
C ASN A 177 1.84 -29.31 8.88
N THR A 178 2.63 -28.91 7.88
CA THR A 178 2.85 -29.77 6.70
C THR A 178 4.12 -30.59 6.81
N GLY A 179 5.14 -30.06 7.48
CA GLY A 179 6.18 -30.80 8.16
C GLY A 179 7.55 -30.65 7.51
N GLY A 180 7.86 -31.34 6.43
CA GLY A 180 9.08 -31.03 5.69
C GLY A 180 9.08 -31.64 4.30
N GLY A 181 9.73 -30.96 3.36
CA GLY A 181 9.53 -31.12 1.92
C GLY A 181 8.99 -29.83 1.32
N ASN A 182 8.66 -29.82 0.03
CA ASN A 182 8.17 -28.61 -0.63
C ASN A 182 6.63 -28.62 -0.62
N ASP A 183 6.04 -28.05 0.41
CA ASP A 183 4.62 -28.14 0.70
C ASP A 183 3.80 -27.01 0.06
N THR A 184 2.51 -27.26 -0.14
CA THR A 184 1.56 -26.26 -0.65
C THR A 184 0.32 -26.17 0.22
N ILE A 185 0.01 -24.98 0.71
CA ILE A 185 -1.22 -24.67 1.44
C ILE A 185 -1.99 -23.58 0.70
N ALA A 186 -3.14 -23.94 0.11
CA ALA A 186 -3.97 -23.04 -0.68
C ALA A 186 -5.40 -22.92 -0.13
N GLY A 187 -5.79 -21.71 0.24
CA GLY A 187 -7.16 -21.36 0.64
C GLY A 187 -7.79 -20.38 -0.32
N THR A 188 -8.90 -20.75 -0.95
CA THR A 188 -9.70 -19.86 -1.81
C THR A 188 -11.08 -19.64 -1.20
N ALA A 189 -11.56 -18.39 -1.23
CA ALA A 189 -12.88 -18.05 -0.72
C ALA A 189 -13.63 -17.03 -1.56
N GLN A 190 -14.95 -17.18 -1.59
CA GLN A 190 -15.88 -16.23 -2.18
C GLN A 190 -17.02 -15.93 -1.20
N GLY A 191 -17.25 -14.65 -0.90
CA GLY A 191 -18.42 -14.21 -0.15
C GLY A 191 -19.73 -14.42 -0.93
N GLY A 192 -20.84 -14.61 -0.22
CA GLY A 192 -22.15 -14.75 -0.83
C GLY A 192 -22.70 -13.43 -1.39
N THR A 193 -23.66 -13.51 -2.30
CA THR A 193 -24.37 -12.34 -2.81
C THR A 193 -25.51 -11.94 -1.85
N GLY A 194 -25.69 -10.64 -1.63
CA GLY A 194 -26.83 -10.11 -0.90
C GLY A 194 -28.16 -10.44 -1.59
N GLY A 195 -29.23 -10.71 -0.83
CA GLY A 195 -30.56 -10.95 -1.40
C GLY A 195 -31.20 -9.69 -1.98
N GLU A 196 -31.92 -9.79 -3.09
CA GLU A 196 -32.54 -8.60 -3.72
C GLU A 196 -33.62 -7.97 -2.82
N ASP A 197 -33.57 -6.64 -2.65
CA ASP A 197 -34.64 -5.82 -2.05
C ASP A 197 -34.45 -4.31 -2.34
N TYR A 198 -35.52 -3.54 -2.15
CA TYR A 198 -35.59 -2.10 -2.11
C TYR A 198 -34.52 -1.40 -1.25
N LEU A 199 -34.14 -1.94 -0.08
CA LEU A 199 -33.17 -1.31 0.83
C LEU A 199 -31.70 -1.58 0.51
N GLY A 200 -31.39 -2.59 -0.30
CA GLY A 200 -30.02 -3.05 -0.49
C GLY A 200 -29.49 -3.83 0.73
N VAL A 201 -28.66 -4.83 0.48
CA VAL A 201 -27.95 -5.61 1.50
C VAL A 201 -26.53 -5.91 1.05
N ASN A 202 -25.64 -5.93 2.04
CA ASN A 202 -24.21 -6.05 1.79
C ASN A 202 -23.82 -7.44 1.28
N GLY A 203 -22.77 -7.47 0.47
CA GLY A 203 -22.11 -8.67 0.02
C GLY A 203 -21.24 -9.33 1.08
N GLY A 204 -20.99 -10.63 0.92
CA GLY A 204 -20.37 -11.45 1.95
C GLY A 204 -18.88 -11.26 1.98
N THR A 205 -18.22 -11.52 3.10
CA THR A 205 -16.74 -11.52 3.11
C THR A 205 -16.20 -12.84 2.58
N GLY A 206 -15.18 -12.79 1.72
CA GLY A 206 -14.37 -13.94 1.31
C GLY A 206 -12.98 -13.87 1.91
N THR A 207 -12.59 -14.87 2.70
CA THR A 207 -11.24 -14.99 3.30
C THR A 207 -10.54 -16.26 2.85
N GLY A 208 -9.45 -16.14 2.11
CA GLY A 208 -8.69 -17.29 1.60
C GLY A 208 -8.15 -18.15 2.75
N ILE A 209 -7.28 -17.57 3.58
CA ILE A 209 -6.75 -18.20 4.80
C ILE A 209 -7.00 -17.28 5.99
N SER A 210 -7.65 -17.80 7.03
CA SER A 210 -7.78 -17.16 8.34
C SER A 210 -7.01 -18.00 9.37
N ASN A 211 -5.87 -17.48 9.83
CA ASN A 211 -5.03 -18.12 10.82
C ASN A 211 -5.06 -17.34 12.14
N SER A 212 -5.58 -17.96 13.19
CA SER A 212 -5.55 -17.46 14.57
C SER A 212 -4.76 -18.39 15.51
N GLY A 213 -4.45 -19.60 15.06
CA GLY A 213 -3.64 -20.60 15.76
C GLY A 213 -2.18 -20.60 15.29
N LYS A 214 -1.59 -21.79 15.17
CA LYS A 214 -0.26 -22.01 14.57
C LYS A 214 -0.40 -22.70 13.22
N LEU A 215 0.15 -22.08 12.18
CA LEU A 215 0.32 -22.65 10.85
C LEU A 215 1.83 -22.68 10.59
N ASN A 216 2.40 -23.84 10.34
CA ASN A 216 3.82 -24.01 10.05
C ASN A 216 3.97 -24.93 8.82
N ALA A 217 4.65 -24.47 7.78
CA ALA A 217 4.82 -25.27 6.57
C ALA A 217 5.95 -26.31 6.74
N GLY A 218 7.08 -25.95 7.35
CA GLY A 218 8.17 -26.87 7.61
C GLY A 218 9.47 -26.44 6.97
N ASP A 219 10.47 -27.31 6.98
CA ASP A 219 11.68 -27.07 6.18
C ASP A 219 11.42 -27.50 4.72
N GLY A 220 11.90 -26.72 3.76
CA GLY A 220 11.74 -26.95 2.33
C GLY A 220 11.30 -25.68 1.61
N ASN A 221 11.06 -25.77 0.30
CA ASN A 221 10.59 -24.61 -0.47
C ASN A 221 9.06 -24.64 -0.52
N ASP A 222 8.44 -24.01 0.46
CA ASP A 222 7.01 -24.06 0.72
C ASP A 222 6.23 -22.95 0.02
N THR A 223 4.95 -23.19 -0.23
CA THR A 223 4.04 -22.21 -0.82
C THR A 223 2.75 -22.10 -0.03
N ILE A 224 2.46 -20.91 0.51
CA ILE A 224 1.19 -20.59 1.17
C ILE A 224 0.45 -19.56 0.32
N THR A 225 -0.75 -19.90 -0.16
CA THR A 225 -1.59 -19.02 -0.98
C THR A 225 -2.97 -18.82 -0.39
N GLY A 226 -3.34 -17.58 -0.09
CA GLY A 226 -4.70 -17.20 0.30
C GLY A 226 -5.34 -16.28 -0.75
N THR A 227 -6.49 -16.69 -1.29
CA THR A 227 -7.29 -15.87 -2.21
C THR A 227 -8.68 -15.62 -1.64
N GLY A 228 -9.05 -14.38 -1.37
CA GLY A 228 -10.37 -14.00 -0.87
C GLY A 228 -11.07 -13.00 -1.78
N GLN A 229 -12.27 -13.37 -2.23
CA GLN A 229 -13.13 -12.51 -3.05
C GLN A 229 -14.37 -12.13 -2.26
N GLY A 230 -14.65 -10.84 -2.16
CA GLY A 230 -15.91 -10.34 -1.64
C GLY A 230 -17.11 -10.86 -2.44
N GLY A 231 -18.25 -11.03 -1.79
CA GLY A 231 -19.53 -11.25 -2.44
C GLY A 231 -20.14 -9.94 -2.91
N THR A 232 -20.98 -9.97 -3.93
CA THR A 232 -21.64 -8.76 -4.44
C THR A 232 -22.75 -8.33 -3.49
N GLY A 233 -22.93 -7.03 -3.32
CA GLY A 233 -24.16 -6.51 -2.72
C GLY A 233 -25.37 -6.76 -3.62
N SER A 234 -26.57 -6.45 -3.12
CA SER A 234 -27.83 -6.61 -3.87
C SER A 234 -28.25 -5.33 -4.59
N ASN A 235 -29.00 -5.46 -5.68
CA ASN A 235 -29.56 -4.33 -6.43
C ASN A 235 -30.74 -3.68 -5.69
N GLY A 236 -30.44 -2.77 -4.75
CA GLY A 236 -31.43 -2.01 -4.00
C GLY A 236 -31.38 -0.52 -4.27
N ARG A 237 -32.53 0.15 -4.12
CA ARG A 237 -32.69 1.59 -4.42
C ARG A 237 -31.82 2.51 -3.56
N PHE A 238 -31.37 2.04 -2.40
CA PHE A 238 -30.55 2.81 -1.47
C PHE A 238 -29.06 2.44 -1.50
N GLY A 239 -28.63 1.69 -2.53
CA GLY A 239 -27.27 1.20 -2.66
C GLY A 239 -26.97 0.01 -1.74
N SER A 240 -25.92 -0.73 -2.06
CA SER A 240 -25.41 -1.80 -1.22
C SER A 240 -23.88 -1.73 -1.14
N GLU A 241 -23.29 -2.38 -0.13
CA GLU A 241 -21.84 -2.48 -0.06
C GLU A 241 -21.39 -3.83 -0.63
N GLY A 242 -20.37 -3.79 -1.50
CA GLY A 242 -19.62 -4.96 -1.89
C GLY A 242 -18.92 -5.59 -0.68
N GLY A 243 -18.81 -6.92 -0.68
CA GLY A 243 -18.17 -7.66 0.38
C GLY A 243 -16.64 -7.48 0.40
N PHE A 244 -16.04 -7.73 1.56
CA PHE A 244 -14.58 -7.70 1.73
C PHE A 244 -13.91 -8.92 1.09
N GLY A 245 -12.80 -8.70 0.40
CA GLY A 245 -11.91 -9.78 -0.05
C GLY A 245 -10.60 -9.76 0.72
N ILE A 246 -10.29 -10.84 1.43
CA ILE A 246 -9.06 -10.97 2.23
C ILE A 246 -8.29 -12.21 1.79
N GLY A 247 -7.06 -12.03 1.30
CA GLY A 247 -6.20 -13.16 0.92
C GLY A 247 -5.81 -14.00 2.12
N ILE A 248 -4.98 -13.42 3.00
CA ILE A 248 -4.51 -14.02 4.24
C ILE A 248 -4.78 -13.08 5.41
N SER A 249 -5.48 -13.57 6.43
CA SER A 249 -5.64 -12.92 7.73
C SER A 249 -4.89 -13.72 8.79
N ASN A 250 -3.74 -13.20 9.23
CA ASN A 250 -2.91 -13.81 10.26
C ASN A 250 -2.99 -13.04 11.57
N THR A 251 -3.74 -13.60 12.51
CA THR A 251 -3.83 -13.16 13.91
C THR A 251 -3.17 -14.17 14.87
N GLY A 252 -2.45 -15.15 14.33
CA GLY A 252 -1.75 -16.23 15.04
C GLY A 252 -0.25 -16.23 14.76
N GLN A 253 0.33 -17.43 14.63
CA GLN A 253 1.68 -17.63 14.10
C GLN A 253 1.56 -18.32 12.73
N LEU A 254 2.18 -17.70 11.72
CA LEU A 254 2.40 -18.26 10.40
C LEU A 254 3.91 -18.34 10.19
N ASP A 255 4.38 -19.51 9.81
CA ASP A 255 5.79 -19.91 9.82
C ASP A 255 5.98 -20.79 8.57
N THR A 256 6.94 -20.51 7.68
CA THR A 256 7.27 -21.46 6.61
C THR A 256 8.40 -22.35 7.10
N GLY A 257 9.65 -21.92 7.16
CA GLY A 257 10.72 -22.62 7.87
C GLY A 257 12.04 -22.40 7.15
N ASP A 258 13.02 -23.30 7.21
CA ASP A 258 14.21 -23.09 6.37
C ASP A 258 13.91 -23.50 4.92
N GLY A 259 14.24 -22.64 3.95
CA GLY A 259 14.08 -22.90 2.52
C GLY A 259 13.63 -21.66 1.76
N ASN A 260 13.52 -21.75 0.43
CA ASN A 260 13.10 -20.60 -0.38
C ASN A 260 11.57 -20.60 -0.48
N ASP A 261 10.92 -19.88 0.44
CA ASP A 261 9.49 -19.94 0.66
C ASP A 261 8.72 -18.85 -0.07
N THR A 262 7.43 -19.11 -0.31
CA THR A 262 6.53 -18.13 -0.92
C THR A 262 5.20 -18.03 -0.18
N ILE A 263 4.89 -16.83 0.31
CA ILE A 263 3.59 -16.48 0.88
C ILE A 263 2.88 -15.49 -0.04
N THR A 264 1.72 -15.87 -0.59
CA THR A 264 0.90 -15.01 -1.46
C THR A 264 -0.50 -14.81 -0.89
N GLY A 265 -0.86 -13.56 -0.60
CA GLY A 265 -2.22 -13.16 -0.25
C GLY A 265 -2.84 -12.26 -1.31
N THR A 266 -3.99 -12.67 -1.88
CA THR A 266 -4.78 -11.87 -2.82
C THR A 266 -6.18 -11.61 -2.27
N GLY A 267 -6.52 -10.36 -2.02
CA GLY A 267 -7.84 -9.94 -1.58
C GLY A 267 -8.52 -9.00 -2.58
N THR A 268 -9.70 -9.38 -3.06
CA THR A 268 -10.47 -8.58 -4.03
C THR A 268 -11.84 -8.25 -3.46
N GLY A 269 -12.08 -6.98 -3.19
CA GLY A 269 -13.42 -6.49 -2.85
C GLY A 269 -14.38 -6.67 -4.02
N ALA A 270 -15.65 -6.99 -3.73
CA ALA A 270 -16.63 -7.11 -4.80
C ALA A 270 -17.02 -5.74 -5.37
N ALA A 271 -17.24 -5.67 -6.67
CA ALA A 271 -17.94 -4.54 -7.24
C ALA A 271 -19.44 -4.63 -6.91
N ASP A 272 -20.10 -3.49 -6.73
CA ASP A 272 -21.54 -3.41 -6.92
C ASP A 272 -21.81 -3.10 -8.40
N THR A 273 -22.79 -3.78 -8.96
CA THR A 273 -23.08 -3.78 -10.39
C THR A 273 -24.21 -2.83 -10.80
N ASP A 274 -25.01 -2.25 -9.88
CA ASP A 274 -26.33 -1.73 -10.31
C ASP A 274 -26.89 -0.46 -9.67
N ASP A 275 -26.12 0.41 -8.99
CA ASP A 275 -26.65 1.75 -8.69
C ASP A 275 -25.59 2.84 -8.45
N SER A 276 -26.02 4.09 -8.64
CA SER A 276 -25.31 5.34 -8.38
C SER A 276 -24.93 5.62 -6.92
N PHE A 277 -25.32 4.74 -5.98
CA PHE A 277 -25.11 4.89 -4.53
C PHE A 277 -24.38 3.72 -3.87
N ALA A 278 -23.81 2.82 -4.66
CA ALA A 278 -23.19 1.63 -4.13
C ALA A 278 -21.75 1.84 -3.66
N VAL A 279 -21.37 1.18 -2.56
CA VAL A 279 -19.99 1.15 -2.09
C VAL A 279 -19.37 -0.14 -2.60
N GLY A 280 -18.17 -0.09 -3.20
CA GLY A 280 -17.45 -1.33 -3.51
C GLY A 280 -17.04 -2.08 -2.23
N GLY A 281 -16.49 -3.28 -2.37
CA GLY A 281 -15.82 -3.96 -1.27
C GLY A 281 -14.38 -3.50 -1.06
N THR A 282 -13.84 -3.67 0.14
CA THR A 282 -12.39 -3.50 0.38
C THR A 282 -11.63 -4.77 0.02
N GLY A 283 -10.45 -4.62 -0.58
CA GLY A 283 -9.55 -5.73 -0.89
C GLY A 283 -8.25 -5.64 -0.10
N THR A 284 -7.88 -6.70 0.59
CA THR A 284 -6.62 -6.79 1.34
C THR A 284 -5.87 -8.08 1.06
N GLY A 285 -4.62 -7.97 0.60
CA GLY A 285 -3.79 -9.13 0.30
C GLY A 285 -3.43 -9.92 1.55
N ILE A 286 -2.61 -9.32 2.42
CA ILE A 286 -2.17 -9.91 3.69
C ILE A 286 -2.45 -8.94 4.83
N ILE A 287 -3.11 -9.42 5.88
CA ILE A 287 -3.24 -8.73 7.16
C ILE A 287 -2.49 -9.53 8.20
N ASN A 288 -1.43 -8.96 8.77
CA ASN A 288 -0.67 -9.53 9.86
C ASN A 288 -0.90 -8.71 11.13
N SER A 289 -1.39 -9.38 12.18
CA SER A 289 -1.60 -8.78 13.51
C SER A 289 -0.76 -9.44 14.59
N LYS A 290 0.05 -10.45 14.24
CA LYS A 290 0.96 -11.16 15.14
C LYS A 290 2.25 -11.54 14.41
N LYS A 291 2.58 -12.83 14.27
CA LYS A 291 3.87 -13.28 13.72
C LYS A 291 3.67 -13.96 12.37
N LEU A 292 4.37 -13.45 11.37
CA LEU A 292 4.58 -14.06 10.06
C LEU A 292 6.10 -14.18 9.88
N ASP A 293 6.60 -15.39 9.66
CA ASP A 293 8.02 -15.69 9.62
C ASP A 293 8.29 -16.65 8.49
N THR A 294 9.24 -16.34 7.61
CA THR A 294 9.61 -17.25 6.52
C THR A 294 10.85 -18.08 6.78
N GLY A 295 11.62 -17.81 7.85
CA GLY A 295 12.81 -18.61 8.21
C GLY A 295 14.07 -18.15 7.49
N ASP A 296 15.02 -19.06 7.19
CA ASP A 296 16.21 -18.75 6.39
C ASP A 296 16.01 -19.24 4.95
N GLY A 297 16.35 -18.43 3.96
CA GLY A 297 16.27 -18.78 2.54
C GLY A 297 16.14 -17.55 1.64
N GLU A 298 15.96 -17.73 0.34
CA GLU A 298 15.54 -16.61 -0.53
C GLU A 298 14.01 -16.58 -0.60
N ASP A 299 13.39 -15.85 0.31
CA ASP A 299 11.96 -15.86 0.56
C ASP A 299 11.19 -14.80 -0.21
N THR A 300 9.91 -15.06 -0.41
CA THR A 300 9.01 -14.15 -1.12
C THR A 300 7.66 -13.99 -0.41
N ILE A 301 7.33 -12.75 -0.01
CA ILE A 301 6.02 -12.39 0.54
C ILE A 301 5.31 -11.41 -0.41
N ILE A 302 4.16 -11.80 -0.94
CA ILE A 302 3.37 -11.00 -1.88
C ILE A 302 1.97 -10.78 -1.33
N GLY A 303 1.61 -9.51 -1.07
CA GLY A 303 0.25 -9.11 -0.74
C GLY A 303 -0.37 -8.24 -1.84
N THR A 304 -1.48 -8.65 -2.42
CA THR A 304 -2.25 -7.86 -3.39
C THR A 304 -3.66 -7.58 -2.89
N GLY A 305 -4.01 -6.32 -2.68
CA GLY A 305 -5.37 -5.89 -2.32
C GLY A 305 -6.00 -5.04 -3.41
N THR A 306 -7.13 -5.48 -3.96
CA THR A 306 -7.88 -4.74 -4.99
C THR A 306 -9.25 -4.36 -4.45
N SER A 307 -9.53 -3.06 -4.36
CA SER A 307 -10.86 -2.59 -3.99
C SER A 307 -11.89 -2.90 -5.09
N GLY A 308 -13.15 -3.07 -4.68
CA GLY A 308 -14.27 -3.31 -5.59
C GLY A 308 -14.74 -2.04 -6.30
N GLY A 309 -15.39 -2.20 -7.45
CA GLY A 309 -16.02 -1.11 -8.19
C GLY A 309 -17.28 -0.57 -7.49
N GLY A 310 -17.40 0.75 -7.35
CA GLY A 310 -18.51 1.46 -6.74
C GLY A 310 -18.18 2.96 -6.60
N PRO A 311 -19.16 3.89 -6.64
CA PRO A 311 -18.91 5.33 -6.51
C PRO A 311 -18.23 5.75 -5.19
N ASP A 312 -18.35 4.96 -4.12
CA ASP A 312 -17.87 5.32 -2.79
C ASP A 312 -16.52 4.68 -2.39
N SER A 313 -15.84 5.35 -1.44
CA SER A 313 -14.49 5.06 -0.94
C SER A 313 -14.29 3.62 -0.48
N THR A 314 -13.45 2.87 -1.19
CA THR A 314 -13.01 1.53 -0.78
C THR A 314 -11.50 1.39 -0.81
N ASN A 315 -10.97 0.62 0.13
CA ASN A 315 -9.51 0.54 0.28
C ASN A 315 -8.96 -0.66 -0.50
N GLY A 316 -7.79 -0.44 -1.10
CA GLY A 316 -6.94 -1.48 -1.67
C GLY A 316 -5.64 -1.52 -0.89
N THR A 317 -5.38 -2.60 -0.16
CA THR A 317 -4.16 -2.73 0.65
C THR A 317 -3.41 -4.00 0.32
N GLY A 318 -2.15 -3.88 -0.12
CA GLY A 318 -1.32 -5.05 -0.41
C GLY A 318 -0.99 -5.84 0.86
N ILE A 319 -0.15 -5.27 1.71
CA ILE A 319 0.25 -5.82 3.00
C ILE A 319 -0.08 -4.83 4.10
N GLN A 320 -0.74 -5.30 5.16
CA GLN A 320 -0.97 -4.55 6.39
C GLN A 320 -0.32 -5.27 7.56
N ASN A 321 0.76 -4.70 8.10
CA ASN A 321 1.42 -5.16 9.31
C ASN A 321 1.03 -4.25 10.47
N MET A 322 0.17 -4.76 11.36
CA MET A 322 -0.42 -3.97 12.42
C MET A 322 0.53 -3.73 13.58
N LYS A 323 0.17 -2.80 14.47
CA LYS A 323 0.89 -2.53 15.70
C LYS A 323 1.16 -3.80 16.51
N GLY A 324 2.43 -4.00 16.87
CA GLY A 324 2.89 -5.15 17.66
C GLY A 324 2.97 -6.47 16.87
N ALA A 325 2.72 -6.43 15.55
CA ALA A 325 2.95 -7.54 14.65
C ALA A 325 4.38 -7.51 14.09
N THR A 326 4.86 -8.66 13.65
CA THR A 326 6.20 -8.87 13.10
C THR A 326 6.10 -9.70 11.82
N ILE A 327 6.82 -9.25 10.79
CA ILE A 327 7.15 -9.97 9.57
C ILE A 327 8.68 -10.15 9.57
N THR A 328 9.15 -11.39 9.47
CA THR A 328 10.59 -11.74 9.40
C THR A 328 10.87 -12.66 8.21
N THR A 329 12.00 -12.45 7.52
CA THR A 329 12.45 -13.33 6.42
C THR A 329 13.87 -13.92 6.59
N GLY A 330 14.56 -13.56 7.68
CA GLY A 330 15.78 -14.25 8.11
C GLY A 330 16.99 -14.05 7.20
N GLN A 331 17.75 -15.11 6.92
CA GLN A 331 18.96 -15.01 6.10
C GLN A 331 18.67 -15.33 4.63
N GLY A 332 19.12 -14.49 3.70
CA GLY A 332 19.06 -14.73 2.26
C GLY A 332 18.59 -13.48 1.54
N ASN A 333 18.45 -13.55 0.20
CA ASN A 333 18.02 -12.38 -0.58
C ASN A 333 16.50 -12.39 -0.68
N ASP A 334 15.85 -11.69 0.23
CA ASP A 334 14.40 -11.79 0.40
C ASP A 334 13.64 -10.73 -0.38
N THR A 335 12.37 -11.02 -0.67
CA THR A 335 11.49 -10.10 -1.38
C THR A 335 10.14 -9.96 -0.69
N ILE A 336 9.80 -8.73 -0.28
CA ILE A 336 8.47 -8.38 0.22
C ILE A 336 7.82 -7.38 -0.71
N THR A 337 6.69 -7.75 -1.33
CA THR A 337 5.93 -6.90 -2.24
C THR A 337 4.49 -6.71 -1.78
N GLY A 338 4.11 -5.46 -1.49
CA GLY A 338 2.72 -5.07 -1.26
C GLY A 338 2.16 -4.26 -2.43
N SER A 339 1.08 -4.72 -3.05
CA SER A 339 0.35 -4.02 -4.10
C SER A 339 -1.07 -3.68 -3.68
N GLY A 340 -1.34 -2.39 -3.44
CA GLY A 340 -2.67 -1.84 -3.29
C GLY A 340 -3.20 -1.35 -4.64
N LYS A 341 -4.43 -1.71 -4.97
CA LYS A 341 -5.14 -1.25 -6.16
C LYS A 341 -6.54 -0.80 -5.82
N SER A 342 -6.99 0.27 -6.45
CA SER A 342 -8.39 0.64 -6.44
C SER A 342 -8.89 0.93 -7.84
N LEU A 343 -10.14 0.56 -8.07
CA LEU A 343 -10.88 0.79 -9.30
C LEU A 343 -11.81 2.01 -9.22
N VAL A 344 -11.80 2.75 -8.09
CA VAL A 344 -12.82 3.76 -7.78
C VAL A 344 -12.27 5.08 -7.25
N TYR A 345 -13.15 6.07 -7.15
CA TYR A 345 -12.87 7.43 -6.70
C TYR A 345 -12.75 7.52 -5.17
N SER A 346 -11.95 8.47 -4.67
CA SER A 346 -11.88 8.83 -3.24
C SER A 346 -11.41 7.71 -2.31
N VAL A 347 -10.21 7.16 -2.52
CA VAL A 347 -9.75 5.94 -1.84
C VAL A 347 -8.41 6.10 -1.13
N PHE A 348 -8.21 5.29 -0.09
CA PHE A 348 -6.88 5.03 0.46
C PHE A 348 -6.34 3.74 -0.15
N VAL A 349 -5.32 3.88 -0.98
CA VAL A 349 -4.61 2.74 -1.58
C VAL A 349 -3.22 2.68 -1.03
N ILE A 350 -2.85 1.53 -0.46
CA ILE A 350 -1.55 1.36 0.18
C ILE A 350 -0.90 0.07 -0.33
N GLY A 351 0.35 0.16 -0.80
CA GLY A 351 1.14 -1.03 -1.11
C GLY A 351 1.47 -1.80 0.15
N ILE A 352 2.28 -1.19 1.02
CA ILE A 352 2.66 -1.72 2.34
C ILE A 352 2.29 -0.70 3.42
N SER A 353 1.48 -1.11 4.39
CA SER A 353 1.13 -0.35 5.58
C SER A 353 1.75 -1.01 6.81
N ASN A 354 2.79 -0.41 7.37
CA ASN A 354 3.50 -0.90 8.54
C ASN A 354 3.30 0.00 9.77
N ASP A 355 2.78 -0.57 10.85
CA ASP A 355 2.78 -0.01 12.22
C ASP A 355 3.44 -1.00 13.21
N GLY A 356 3.93 -2.14 12.70
CA GLY A 356 4.64 -3.19 13.43
C GLY A 356 6.12 -3.23 13.06
N VAL A 357 6.70 -4.43 13.00
CA VAL A 357 8.08 -4.66 12.58
C VAL A 357 8.10 -5.45 11.27
N ILE A 358 8.85 -4.96 10.30
CA ILE A 358 9.30 -5.72 9.12
C ILE A 358 10.82 -5.79 9.24
N ASP A 359 11.36 -7.00 9.26
CA ASP A 359 12.78 -7.29 9.41
C ASP A 359 13.18 -8.34 8.37
N THR A 360 13.91 -7.95 7.33
CA THR A 360 14.34 -8.91 6.29
C THR A 360 15.65 -9.61 6.60
N GLY A 361 16.31 -9.28 7.72
CA GLY A 361 17.46 -10.01 8.21
C GLY A 361 18.77 -9.71 7.49
N ASN A 362 19.42 -10.65 6.81
CA ASN A 362 20.68 -10.36 6.10
C ASN A 362 20.63 -10.88 4.68
N GLY A 363 21.01 -10.05 3.71
CA GLY A 363 21.06 -10.38 2.30
C GLY A 363 20.98 -9.12 1.45
N CYS A 364 20.80 -9.27 0.14
CA CYS A 364 20.42 -8.14 -0.70
C CYS A 364 18.90 -8.15 -0.85
N ASP A 365 18.21 -7.54 0.09
CA ASP A 365 16.76 -7.66 0.24
C ASP A 365 15.99 -6.61 -0.57
N ILE A 366 14.75 -6.93 -0.91
CA ILE A 366 13.88 -6.08 -1.71
C ILE A 366 12.54 -5.88 -1.00
N LEU A 367 12.27 -4.64 -0.59
CA LEU A 367 10.97 -4.20 -0.06
C LEU A 367 10.29 -3.26 -1.05
N THR A 368 9.20 -3.72 -1.67
CA THR A 368 8.46 -2.94 -2.69
C THR A 368 7.01 -2.68 -2.28
N GLY A 369 6.64 -1.41 -2.20
CA GLY A 369 5.26 -0.98 -2.02
C GLY A 369 4.72 -0.25 -3.26
N LEU A 370 3.67 -0.79 -3.87
CA LEU A 370 2.99 -0.21 -5.03
C LEU A 370 1.54 0.14 -4.69
N ALA A 371 1.18 1.42 -4.79
CA ALA A 371 -0.19 1.88 -4.70
C ALA A 371 -0.64 2.53 -6.01
N ASN A 372 -1.65 1.93 -6.65
CA ASN A 372 -2.21 2.44 -7.90
C ASN A 372 -3.71 2.65 -7.76
N THR A 373 -4.16 3.88 -7.97
CA THR A 373 -5.56 4.20 -8.19
C THR A 373 -5.80 4.30 -9.70
N THR A 374 -6.52 3.31 -10.26
CA THR A 374 -6.94 3.34 -11.67
C THR A 374 -8.34 3.93 -11.77
N ILE A 375 -8.57 4.78 -12.77
CA ILE A 375 -9.88 5.41 -12.99
C ILE A 375 -10.63 4.63 -14.05
N GLY A 376 -11.77 4.06 -13.66
CA GLY A 376 -12.75 3.54 -14.58
C GLY A 376 -14.14 3.83 -14.03
N GLY A 377 -14.61 5.06 -14.16
CA GLY A 377 -15.97 5.40 -13.74
C GLY A 377 -16.43 6.78 -14.18
N THR A 378 -17.68 7.10 -13.86
CA THR A 378 -18.32 8.39 -14.14
C THR A 378 -18.97 8.85 -12.84
N SER A 379 -18.21 9.43 -11.90
CA SER A 379 -18.76 9.78 -10.58
C SER A 379 -18.63 11.27 -10.24
N ILE A 380 -19.46 11.68 -9.29
CA ILE A 380 -19.97 13.03 -8.96
C ILE A 380 -19.18 13.64 -7.79
N ASP A 381 -18.24 12.90 -7.20
CA ASP A 381 -17.58 13.29 -5.96
C ASP A 381 -16.16 13.83 -6.15
N THR A 382 -15.87 14.86 -5.37
CA THR A 382 -14.65 15.68 -5.37
C THR A 382 -13.52 15.10 -4.53
N GLY A 383 -13.65 13.88 -4.03
CA GLY A 383 -12.73 13.32 -3.06
C GLY A 383 -11.33 13.10 -3.63
N THR A 384 -10.35 13.54 -2.84
CA THR A 384 -8.93 13.35 -3.12
C THR A 384 -8.55 11.92 -2.81
N SER A 385 -8.26 11.10 -3.81
CA SER A 385 -7.65 9.77 -3.55
C SER A 385 -6.25 9.95 -2.97
N ILE A 386 -5.84 9.04 -2.10
CA ILE A 386 -4.51 9.01 -1.50
C ILE A 386 -3.91 7.64 -1.80
N SER A 387 -2.80 7.65 -2.51
CA SER A 387 -2.01 6.45 -2.80
C SER A 387 -0.67 6.55 -2.08
N THR A 388 -0.28 5.49 -1.38
CA THR A 388 1.02 5.41 -0.68
C THR A 388 1.69 4.09 -1.00
N GLY A 389 2.87 4.13 -1.62
CA GLY A 389 3.63 2.92 -1.91
C GLY A 389 3.98 2.16 -0.63
N ILE A 390 4.83 2.76 0.19
CA ILE A 390 5.20 2.27 1.53
C ILE A 390 4.82 3.32 2.57
N GLY A 391 3.99 2.94 3.53
CA GLY A 391 3.67 3.73 4.70
C GLY A 391 4.21 3.08 5.96
N ASN A 392 5.22 3.70 6.57
CA ASN A 392 5.78 3.30 7.87
C ASN A 392 5.32 4.30 8.94
N TYR A 393 4.34 3.89 9.75
CA TYR A 393 3.57 4.78 10.59
C TYR A 393 3.90 4.64 12.07
N GLY A 394 3.92 5.75 12.80
CA GLY A 394 3.92 5.74 14.27
C GLY A 394 5.12 5.01 14.87
N GLN A 395 4.90 3.80 15.40
CA GLN A 395 5.95 2.97 16.00
C GLN A 395 6.49 1.91 15.03
N GLY A 396 6.05 1.95 13.77
CA GLY A 396 6.50 1.08 12.71
C GLY A 396 8.02 1.09 12.55
N THR A 397 8.59 -0.10 12.41
CA THR A 397 10.00 -0.33 12.13
C THR A 397 10.12 -1.15 10.85
N ILE A 398 10.97 -0.68 9.94
CA ILE A 398 11.45 -1.42 8.78
C ILE A 398 12.97 -1.53 8.95
N TRP A 399 13.50 -2.75 8.88
CA TRP A 399 14.93 -3.04 8.94
C TRP A 399 15.26 -4.05 7.84
N THR A 400 16.23 -3.76 6.97
CA THR A 400 16.67 -4.72 5.94
C THR A 400 18.02 -5.39 6.23
N GLY A 401 18.87 -4.76 7.05
CA GLY A 401 19.92 -5.46 7.80
C GLY A 401 21.31 -5.32 7.21
N LEU A 402 21.94 -6.41 6.78
CA LEU A 402 23.26 -6.35 6.13
C LEU A 402 23.13 -6.77 4.68
N GLY A 403 23.80 -6.05 3.79
CA GLY A 403 23.87 -6.33 2.36
C GLY A 403 23.34 -5.16 1.55
N ASN A 404 23.28 -5.28 0.23
CA ASN A 404 22.87 -4.14 -0.61
C ASN A 404 21.36 -4.20 -0.83
N ASP A 405 20.62 -3.51 0.02
CA ASP A 405 19.17 -3.59 0.09
C ASP A 405 18.47 -2.58 -0.82
N SER A 406 17.22 -2.88 -1.18
CA SER A 406 16.38 -2.00 -1.99
C SER A 406 15.01 -1.79 -1.36
N ILE A 407 14.71 -0.54 -0.97
CA ILE A 407 13.40 -0.13 -0.48
C ILE A 407 12.76 0.79 -1.50
N THR A 408 11.70 0.33 -2.17
CA THR A 408 11.02 1.07 -3.24
C THR A 408 9.54 1.30 -2.93
N GLY A 409 9.14 2.57 -2.81
CA GLY A 409 7.75 2.98 -2.67
C GLY A 409 7.26 3.76 -3.89
N THR A 410 6.15 3.34 -4.49
CA THR A 410 5.47 4.07 -5.57
C THR A 410 4.00 4.34 -5.23
N GLY A 411 3.61 5.60 -5.16
CA GLY A 411 2.22 6.03 -5.02
C GLY A 411 1.75 6.83 -6.23
N GLN A 412 0.74 6.33 -6.92
CA GLN A 412 0.11 6.99 -8.06
C GLN A 412 -1.30 7.47 -7.70
N GLY A 413 -1.45 8.78 -7.55
CA GLY A 413 -2.72 9.45 -7.30
C GLY A 413 -3.65 9.37 -8.51
N ALA A 414 -4.96 9.37 -8.26
CA ALA A 414 -5.94 9.21 -9.34
C ALA A 414 -5.99 10.49 -10.17
N ASN A 415 -5.78 10.38 -11.47
CA ASN A 415 -6.32 11.39 -12.39
C ASN A 415 -7.83 11.48 -12.23
N ASN A 416 -8.43 12.57 -12.67
CA ASN A 416 -9.84 12.60 -12.92
C ASN A 416 -10.03 12.71 -14.44
N GLU A 417 -10.76 11.76 -15.00
CA GLU A 417 -11.05 11.70 -16.42
C GLU A 417 -12.57 11.68 -16.61
N ASN A 418 -13.12 12.79 -17.10
CA ASN A 418 -14.51 12.94 -17.56
C ASN A 418 -15.59 13.02 -16.46
N GLY A 419 -15.46 14.00 -15.56
CA GLY A 419 -16.62 14.50 -14.82
C GLY A 419 -17.73 15.01 -15.74
N TYR A 420 -18.85 14.29 -15.82
CA TYR A 420 -20.07 14.71 -16.55
C TYR A 420 -20.83 15.88 -15.87
N TYR A 421 -20.34 16.39 -14.73
CA TYR A 421 -21.04 17.35 -13.88
C TYR A 421 -20.26 18.66 -13.67
N TYR A 422 -20.96 19.67 -13.12
CA TYR A 422 -20.62 21.10 -13.18
C TYR A 422 -19.30 21.54 -12.55
N ASN A 423 -18.65 20.70 -11.73
CA ASN A 423 -17.32 20.96 -11.15
C ASN A 423 -16.47 19.71 -11.38
N GLY A 424 -15.32 19.85 -12.05
CA GLY A 424 -14.38 18.73 -12.19
C GLY A 424 -13.86 18.30 -10.81
N GLY A 425 -13.60 16.99 -10.62
CA GLY A 425 -12.98 16.52 -9.38
C GLY A 425 -11.46 16.69 -9.38
N ASN A 426 -10.89 16.98 -8.21
CA ASN A 426 -9.45 17.21 -8.06
C ASN A 426 -8.67 15.90 -8.28
N GLY A 427 -7.43 16.04 -8.73
CA GLY A 427 -6.51 14.93 -8.80
C GLY A 427 -6.09 14.41 -7.42
N GLY A 428 -5.86 13.10 -7.34
CA GLY A 428 -5.42 12.41 -6.13
C GLY A 428 -3.96 12.67 -5.76
N THR A 429 -3.63 12.44 -4.50
CA THR A 429 -2.27 12.51 -3.97
C THR A 429 -1.55 11.18 -4.18
N GLY A 430 -0.30 11.24 -4.65
CA GLY A 430 0.62 10.11 -4.72
C GLY A 430 1.85 10.31 -3.85
N THR A 431 2.10 9.38 -2.95
CA THR A 431 3.29 9.35 -2.09
C THR A 431 4.06 8.04 -2.30
N GLY A 432 5.35 8.12 -2.62
CA GLY A 432 6.19 6.94 -2.76
C GLY A 432 6.41 6.25 -1.42
N ILE A 433 7.18 6.91 -0.54
CA ILE A 433 7.47 6.47 0.83
C ILE A 433 6.97 7.53 1.81
N SER A 434 6.16 7.12 2.77
CA SER A 434 5.73 7.94 3.91
C SER A 434 6.28 7.33 5.19
N ASN A 435 7.28 7.96 5.79
CA ASN A 435 7.93 7.51 7.01
C ASN A 435 7.66 8.46 8.17
N SER A 436 7.03 7.94 9.21
CA SER A 436 6.88 8.60 10.53
C SER A 436 7.36 7.71 11.68
N GLY A 437 7.78 6.48 11.39
CA GLY A 437 8.43 5.55 12.32
C GLY A 437 9.95 5.50 12.10
N ASN A 438 10.51 4.29 12.20
CA ASN A 438 11.93 4.03 11.94
C ASN A 438 12.08 3.19 10.65
N LEU A 439 12.86 3.68 9.70
CA LEU A 439 13.24 2.96 8.50
C LEU A 439 14.78 2.91 8.48
N ASN A 440 15.35 1.71 8.51
CA ASN A 440 16.78 1.48 8.50
C ASN A 440 17.12 0.47 7.41
N ALA A 441 17.93 0.84 6.43
CA ALA A 441 18.39 -0.14 5.43
C ALA A 441 19.50 -1.02 6.02
N GLY A 442 20.39 -0.45 6.84
CA GLY A 442 21.45 -1.16 7.55
C GLY A 442 22.79 -1.04 6.81
N ASP A 443 23.73 -1.95 7.03
CA ASP A 443 25.07 -1.77 6.42
C ASP A 443 25.11 -2.39 5.02
N GLY A 444 25.62 -1.65 4.04
CA GLY A 444 25.68 -2.06 2.63
C GLY A 444 25.64 -0.87 1.69
N ASN A 445 25.55 -1.11 0.39
CA ASN A 445 25.29 -0.03 -0.57
C ASN A 445 23.81 -0.06 -0.92
N ASP A 446 23.01 0.59 -0.08
CA ASP A 446 21.57 0.50 -0.09
C ASP A 446 20.92 1.49 -1.05
N THR A 447 19.72 1.16 -1.49
CA THR A 447 18.92 2.03 -2.36
C THR A 447 17.52 2.24 -1.79
N ILE A 448 17.21 3.48 -1.42
CA ILE A 448 15.88 3.89 -0.98
C ILE A 448 15.27 4.80 -2.05
N THR A 449 14.20 4.32 -2.71
CA THR A 449 13.54 5.04 -3.80
C THR A 449 12.07 5.30 -3.49
N GLY A 450 11.69 6.58 -3.44
CA GLY A 450 10.30 7.01 -3.34
C GLY A 450 9.83 7.74 -4.60
N THR A 451 8.76 7.26 -5.24
CA THR A 451 8.10 7.94 -6.37
C THR A 451 6.65 8.27 -6.03
N GLY A 452 6.31 9.56 -6.01
CA GLY A 452 4.93 10.03 -5.83
C GLY A 452 4.45 10.80 -7.04
N GLN A 453 3.33 10.35 -7.63
CA GLN A 453 2.68 11.01 -8.76
C GLN A 453 1.32 11.53 -8.33
N GLY A 454 1.12 12.84 -8.38
CA GLY A 454 -0.18 13.47 -8.23
C GLY A 454 -1.04 13.25 -9.47
N GLY A 455 -2.31 12.97 -9.26
CA GLY A 455 -3.27 12.80 -10.33
C GLY A 455 -3.64 14.12 -11.01
N ASN A 456 -4.01 14.09 -12.28
CA ASN A 456 -4.51 15.28 -12.99
C ASN A 456 -5.93 15.65 -12.54
N GLY A 457 -6.22 16.95 -12.48
CA GLY A 457 -7.57 17.47 -12.27
C GLY A 457 -8.42 17.38 -13.54
N ASP A 458 -9.72 17.21 -13.34
CA ASP A 458 -10.71 17.11 -14.41
C ASP A 458 -10.94 18.41 -15.18
N ARG A 459 -11.31 18.26 -16.46
CA ARG A 459 -11.86 19.38 -17.23
C ARG A 459 -13.22 19.78 -16.67
N GLY A 460 -13.53 21.07 -16.66
CA GLY A 460 -14.86 21.57 -16.36
C GLY A 460 -15.90 20.98 -17.32
N GLY A 461 -16.87 20.25 -16.79
CA GLY A 461 -17.86 19.51 -17.58
C GLY A 461 -18.69 20.42 -18.50
N LYS A 462 -19.11 19.90 -19.66
CA LYS A 462 -20.05 20.56 -20.57
C LYS A 462 -21.47 20.21 -20.20
N ASN A 463 -22.29 21.20 -19.88
CA ASN A 463 -23.71 20.96 -19.68
C ASN A 463 -24.42 20.78 -21.02
N PHE A 464 -24.88 19.56 -21.32
CA PHE A 464 -25.64 19.26 -22.55
C PHE A 464 -26.94 20.09 -22.68
N ASP A 465 -27.52 20.54 -21.55
CA ASP A 465 -28.84 21.19 -21.57
C ASP A 465 -28.82 22.72 -21.40
N ARG A 466 -27.70 23.33 -20.97
CA ARG A 466 -27.63 24.80 -20.79
C ARG A 466 -26.39 25.49 -21.34
N GLY A 467 -25.49 24.78 -22.02
CA GLY A 467 -24.33 25.40 -22.70
C GLY A 467 -23.35 26.13 -21.79
N ASN A 468 -23.45 25.97 -20.47
CA ASN A 468 -22.50 26.54 -19.51
C ASN A 468 -21.52 25.44 -19.09
N ASP A 469 -20.24 25.69 -19.34
CA ASP A 469 -19.16 24.81 -18.93
C ASP A 469 -18.86 24.95 -17.42
N GLY A 470 -18.05 24.06 -16.83
CA GLY A 470 -17.59 24.14 -15.43
C GLY A 470 -16.21 24.78 -15.26
N ASN A 471 -15.82 25.08 -14.01
CA ASN A 471 -14.41 25.35 -13.67
C ASN A 471 -13.58 24.07 -13.77
N GLY A 472 -12.31 24.21 -14.13
CA GLY A 472 -11.35 23.11 -14.10
C GLY A 472 -10.94 22.74 -12.67
N ALA A 473 -10.64 21.47 -12.44
CA ALA A 473 -10.28 20.96 -11.12
C ALA A 473 -8.76 21.07 -10.86
N ASN A 474 -8.35 21.04 -9.60
CA ASN A 474 -6.94 21.11 -9.26
C ASN A 474 -6.23 19.76 -9.53
N GLY A 475 -4.97 19.81 -9.91
CA GLY A 475 -4.09 18.65 -9.90
C GLY A 475 -3.72 18.24 -8.48
N GLY A 476 -3.44 16.95 -8.31
CA GLY A 476 -3.06 16.34 -7.04
C GLY A 476 -1.57 16.47 -6.74
N THR A 477 -1.19 16.25 -5.48
CA THR A 477 0.19 16.37 -5.02
C THR A 477 0.97 15.08 -5.29
N GLY A 478 2.21 15.19 -5.77
CA GLY A 478 3.16 14.08 -5.86
C GLY A 478 4.34 14.28 -4.91
N THR A 479 4.58 13.32 -4.01
CA THR A 479 5.71 13.33 -3.07
C THR A 479 6.52 12.04 -3.17
N GLY A 480 7.81 12.13 -3.49
CA GLY A 480 8.68 10.95 -3.57
C GLY A 480 8.86 10.29 -2.22
N ILE A 481 9.55 10.98 -1.31
CA ILE A 481 9.79 10.55 0.07
C ILE A 481 9.27 11.64 1.02
N SER A 482 8.42 11.27 1.96
CA SER A 482 7.98 12.11 3.07
C SER A 482 8.48 11.52 4.37
N ASN A 483 9.52 12.12 4.96
CA ASN A 483 10.12 11.69 6.21
C ASN A 483 9.81 12.67 7.35
N SER A 484 9.21 12.13 8.41
CA SER A 484 8.96 12.83 9.68
C SER A 484 9.44 12.03 10.90
N GLY A 485 9.89 10.78 10.67
CA GLY A 485 10.51 9.92 11.66
C GLY A 485 12.02 9.85 11.49
N ASN A 486 12.58 8.65 11.64
CA ASN A 486 13.98 8.36 11.36
C ASN A 486 14.09 7.53 10.08
N LEU A 487 14.89 8.01 9.13
CA LEU A 487 15.28 7.30 7.93
C LEU A 487 16.81 7.19 7.96
N ASN A 488 17.33 5.98 8.03
CA ASN A 488 18.75 5.66 8.02
C ASN A 488 19.02 4.74 6.83
N ALA A 489 19.96 5.08 5.96
CA ALA A 489 20.45 4.14 4.97
C ALA A 489 21.41 3.17 5.69
N GLY A 490 22.61 3.59 6.08
CA GLY A 490 23.42 2.94 7.11
C GLY A 490 24.89 3.10 6.76
N ASP A 491 25.79 2.16 7.00
CA ASP A 491 27.17 2.33 6.52
C ASP A 491 27.35 1.73 5.12
N GLY A 492 27.98 2.46 4.19
CA GLY A 492 28.31 2.05 2.83
C GLY A 492 27.94 3.12 1.81
N ASN A 493 28.05 2.87 0.50
CA ASN A 493 27.78 3.92 -0.50
C ASN A 493 26.29 3.90 -0.89
N ASP A 494 25.49 4.63 -0.14
CA ASP A 494 24.04 4.57 -0.21
C ASP A 494 23.44 5.52 -1.24
N THR A 495 22.24 5.19 -1.71
CA THR A 495 21.47 6.03 -2.63
C THR A 495 20.05 6.24 -2.12
N ILE A 496 19.70 7.50 -1.86
CA ILE A 496 18.33 7.92 -1.54
C ILE A 496 17.79 8.78 -2.69
N THR A 497 16.74 8.31 -3.35
CA THR A 497 16.08 9.03 -4.45
C THR A 497 14.61 9.29 -4.15
N GLY A 498 14.22 10.56 -4.07
CA GLY A 498 12.82 10.99 -4.00
C GLY A 498 12.40 11.71 -5.27
N THR A 499 11.37 11.21 -5.95
CA THR A 499 10.76 11.86 -7.12
C THR A 499 9.29 12.19 -6.86
N GLY A 500 8.95 13.48 -6.86
CA GLY A 500 7.57 13.95 -6.72
C GLY A 500 7.10 14.70 -7.96
N GLN A 501 6.04 14.22 -8.59
CA GLN A 501 5.42 14.84 -9.76
C GLN A 501 4.02 15.31 -9.40
N GLY A 502 3.78 16.61 -9.39
CA GLY A 502 2.46 17.17 -9.22
C GLY A 502 1.58 16.97 -10.46
N GLY A 503 0.30 16.69 -10.24
CA GLY A 503 -0.67 16.53 -11.32
C GLY A 503 -1.04 17.87 -11.95
N ASN A 504 -1.47 17.86 -13.21
CA ASN A 504 -1.91 19.09 -13.87
C ASN A 504 -3.31 19.49 -13.41
N GLY A 505 -3.58 20.78 -13.33
CA GLY A 505 -4.93 21.31 -13.21
C GLY A 505 -5.72 21.08 -14.50
N GLY A 506 -7.01 20.80 -14.35
CA GLY A 506 -7.92 20.62 -15.45
C GLY A 506 -8.34 21.93 -16.10
N ASN A 507 -8.69 21.87 -17.38
CA ASN A 507 -9.12 23.05 -18.12
C ASN A 507 -10.54 23.47 -17.72
N GLY A 508 -10.76 24.75 -17.44
CA GLY A 508 -12.09 25.34 -17.40
C GLY A 508 -12.65 25.46 -18.82
N GLY A 509 -13.97 25.40 -18.95
CA GLY A 509 -14.58 25.68 -20.25
C GLY A 509 -14.70 27.17 -20.55
N THR A 510 -15.40 27.49 -21.63
CA THR A 510 -15.55 28.85 -22.13
C THR A 510 -16.22 29.76 -21.08
N GLY A 511 -15.47 30.74 -20.58
CA GLY A 511 -15.94 31.66 -19.54
C GLY A 511 -15.64 31.24 -18.09
N PHE A 512 -15.01 30.07 -17.87
CA PHE A 512 -14.70 29.50 -16.55
C PHE A 512 -13.19 29.42 -16.29
N ASN A 513 -12.80 29.32 -15.02
CA ASN A 513 -11.40 29.30 -14.64
C ASN A 513 -10.79 27.91 -14.80
N GLY A 514 -9.50 27.85 -15.13
CA GLY A 514 -8.73 26.61 -15.06
C GLY A 514 -8.41 26.25 -13.61
N GLY A 515 -8.22 24.96 -13.35
CA GLY A 515 -7.78 24.49 -12.04
C GLY A 515 -6.28 24.63 -11.84
N ASN A 516 -5.82 24.67 -10.59
CA ASN A 516 -4.41 24.84 -10.27
C ASN A 516 -3.62 23.55 -10.50
N GLY A 517 -2.33 23.66 -10.83
CA GLY A 517 -1.44 22.51 -10.80
C GLY A 517 -1.22 22.00 -9.37
N GLY A 518 -0.95 20.71 -9.24
CA GLY A 518 -0.58 20.07 -7.98
C GLY A 518 0.92 20.17 -7.69
N THR A 519 1.29 20.13 -6.41
CA THR A 519 2.69 20.30 -5.96
C THR A 519 3.50 19.05 -6.25
N GLY A 520 4.76 19.20 -6.67
CA GLY A 520 5.72 18.10 -6.80
C GLY A 520 6.89 18.25 -5.85
N THR A 521 7.08 17.30 -4.93
CA THR A 521 8.18 17.32 -3.95
C THR A 521 8.99 16.03 -4.02
N GLY A 522 10.29 16.13 -4.33
CA GLY A 522 11.17 14.96 -4.36
C GLY A 522 11.31 14.31 -3.00
N ILE A 523 11.95 15.01 -2.07
CA ILE A 523 12.13 14.62 -0.68
C ILE A 523 11.57 15.72 0.22
N SER A 524 10.67 15.36 1.14
CA SER A 524 10.15 16.22 2.19
C SER A 524 10.60 15.67 3.55
N ASN A 525 11.60 16.30 4.17
CA ASN A 525 12.17 15.90 5.44
C ASN A 525 11.83 16.88 6.55
N SER A 526 11.21 16.39 7.62
CA SER A 526 10.95 17.10 8.87
C SER A 526 11.45 16.34 10.10
N GLY A 527 11.93 15.11 9.90
CA GLY A 527 12.56 14.26 10.92
C GLY A 527 14.07 14.19 10.75
N ASN A 528 14.63 13.01 10.96
CA ASN A 528 16.05 12.72 10.75
C ASN A 528 16.22 11.83 9.52
N LEU A 529 17.10 12.24 8.62
CA LEU A 529 17.55 11.47 7.48
C LEU A 529 19.07 11.34 7.59
N ASN A 530 19.57 10.11 7.66
CA ASN A 530 20.99 9.79 7.81
C ASN A 530 21.43 8.78 6.75
N THR A 531 22.61 8.96 6.16
CA THR A 531 23.22 7.96 5.25
C THR A 531 24.48 7.31 5.78
N GLY A 532 24.92 7.62 7.01
CA GLY A 532 26.05 6.94 7.67
C GLY A 532 27.40 7.17 7.00
N ASP A 533 28.37 6.27 7.20
CA ASP A 533 29.70 6.42 6.59
C ASP A 533 29.74 5.82 5.18
N GLY A 534 30.20 6.57 4.18
CA GLY A 534 30.38 6.09 2.80
C GLY A 534 30.33 7.22 1.78
N ASN A 535 30.36 6.91 0.48
CA ASN A 535 30.18 7.94 -0.55
C ASN A 535 28.71 7.94 -1.00
N ASP A 536 27.91 8.76 -0.33
CA ASP A 536 26.46 8.66 -0.45
C ASP A 536 25.88 9.58 -1.51
N ALA A 537 24.68 9.23 -1.99
CA ALA A 537 23.94 10.01 -2.96
C ALA A 537 22.50 10.27 -2.50
N ILE A 538 22.17 11.53 -2.23
CA ILE A 538 20.79 11.96 -1.98
C ILE A 538 20.30 12.80 -3.16
N THR A 539 19.26 12.34 -3.84
CA THR A 539 18.63 13.06 -4.95
C THR A 539 17.15 13.31 -4.69
N GLY A 540 16.76 14.57 -4.57
CA GLY A 540 15.36 15.00 -4.54
C GLY A 540 14.98 15.70 -5.84
N THR A 541 14.00 15.16 -6.57
CA THR A 541 13.46 15.74 -7.81
C THR A 541 11.98 16.10 -7.65
N GLY A 542 11.65 17.38 -7.69
CA GLY A 542 10.28 17.90 -7.67
C GLY A 542 9.87 18.44 -9.03
N GLN A 543 8.67 18.09 -9.50
CA GLN A 543 8.08 18.62 -10.73
C GLN A 543 6.67 19.15 -10.44
N GLY A 544 6.49 20.46 -10.51
CA GLY A 544 5.19 21.10 -10.29
C GLY A 544 4.24 20.84 -11.47
N GLY A 545 2.96 20.60 -11.15
CA GLY A 545 1.91 20.48 -12.16
C GLY A 545 1.61 21.82 -12.84
N ARG A 546 1.17 21.74 -14.10
CA ARG A 546 0.69 22.92 -14.85
C ARG A 546 -0.74 23.25 -14.42
N GLY A 547 -1.05 24.53 -14.27
CA GLY A 547 -2.42 25.00 -14.16
C GLY A 547 -3.18 24.76 -15.46
N GLY A 548 -4.48 24.51 -15.33
CA GLY A 548 -5.39 24.37 -16.45
C GLY A 548 -5.66 25.69 -17.16
N THR A 549 -6.08 25.60 -18.41
CA THR A 549 -6.51 26.75 -19.20
C THR A 549 -7.94 27.16 -18.85
N GLY A 550 -8.31 28.43 -19.06
CA GLY A 550 -9.65 28.95 -18.81
C GLY A 550 -9.71 30.46 -19.04
N LYS A 551 -10.86 31.09 -18.74
CA LYS A 551 -11.02 32.56 -18.69
C LYS A 551 -9.96 33.20 -17.79
N ILE A 552 -9.72 32.59 -16.64
CA ILE A 552 -8.54 32.82 -15.80
C ILE A 552 -7.79 31.49 -15.76
N PRO A 553 -6.55 31.42 -16.27
CA PRO A 553 -5.72 30.23 -16.13
C PRO A 553 -5.52 29.87 -14.65
N GLY A 554 -5.49 28.58 -14.35
CA GLY A 554 -5.11 28.12 -13.02
C GLY A 554 -3.65 28.43 -12.73
N THR A 555 -3.31 28.54 -11.45
CA THR A 555 -1.92 28.78 -11.06
C THR A 555 -1.08 27.53 -11.30
N ASN A 556 0.12 27.71 -11.82
CA ASN A 556 1.11 26.63 -11.88
C ASN A 556 1.59 26.32 -10.46
N ALA A 557 1.96 25.07 -10.22
CA ALA A 557 2.26 24.60 -8.89
C ALA A 557 3.67 24.94 -8.42
N THR A 558 3.89 24.76 -7.13
CA THR A 558 5.22 24.78 -6.53
C THR A 558 5.92 23.43 -6.75
N ALA A 559 7.24 23.47 -6.94
CA ALA A 559 8.11 22.31 -7.00
C ALA A 559 9.25 22.42 -5.98
N HIS A 560 9.53 21.34 -5.25
CA HIS A 560 10.69 21.26 -4.36
C HIS A 560 11.51 20.01 -4.71
N GLY A 561 12.81 20.17 -4.94
CA GLY A 561 13.71 19.03 -5.03
C GLY A 561 13.81 18.35 -3.67
N ILE A 562 14.38 19.10 -2.73
CA ILE A 562 14.48 18.73 -1.32
C ILE A 562 13.83 19.84 -0.49
N PHE A 563 12.78 19.51 0.24
CA PHE A 563 12.18 20.34 1.28
C PHE A 563 12.65 19.82 2.64
N ASN A 564 13.50 20.56 3.36
CA ASN A 564 14.09 20.13 4.62
C ASN A 564 13.81 21.13 5.75
N ASP A 565 12.95 20.73 6.69
CA ASP A 565 12.73 21.37 7.99
C ASP A 565 13.31 20.56 9.16
N GLY A 566 13.85 19.37 8.88
CA GLY A 566 14.49 18.48 9.85
C GLY A 566 16.02 18.50 9.77
N VAL A 567 16.63 17.32 9.94
CA VAL A 567 18.07 17.10 9.80
C VAL A 567 18.32 16.12 8.66
N ILE A 568 19.23 16.48 7.76
CA ILE A 568 19.89 15.58 6.82
C ILE A 568 21.36 15.51 7.24
N ASP A 569 21.89 14.31 7.45
CA ASP A 569 23.28 14.04 7.80
C ASP A 569 23.81 12.96 6.85
N THR A 570 24.90 13.25 6.13
CA THR A 570 25.50 12.25 5.21
C THR A 570 26.74 11.57 5.78
N GLY A 571 27.11 11.87 7.04
CA GLY A 571 28.19 11.16 7.72
C GLY A 571 29.58 11.48 7.16
N ASN A 572 30.38 10.48 6.80
CA ASN A 572 31.74 10.69 6.29
C ASN A 572 31.91 10.04 4.91
N GLY A 573 32.53 10.75 3.98
CA GLY A 573 32.97 10.23 2.68
C GLY A 573 32.79 11.27 1.58
N TYR A 574 32.77 10.85 0.31
CA TYR A 574 32.53 11.78 -0.80
C TYR A 574 31.03 11.83 -1.09
N ASP A 575 30.30 12.71 -0.41
CA ASP A 575 28.84 12.71 -0.51
C ASP A 575 28.32 13.62 -1.61
N ILE A 576 27.19 13.24 -2.18
CA ILE A 576 26.51 13.99 -3.24
C ILE A 576 25.06 14.23 -2.83
N LEU A 577 24.72 15.49 -2.56
CA LEU A 577 23.35 15.92 -2.35
C LEU A 577 22.88 16.80 -3.50
N THR A 578 21.82 16.37 -4.18
CA THR A 578 21.24 17.05 -5.33
C THR A 578 19.76 17.33 -5.13
N GLY A 579 19.40 18.62 -5.05
CA GLY A 579 18.02 19.09 -5.07
C GLY A 579 17.67 19.70 -6.42
N GLN A 580 16.70 19.13 -7.14
CA GLN A 580 16.26 19.61 -8.45
C GLN A 580 14.76 19.91 -8.43
N ALA A 581 14.37 21.11 -8.84
CA ALA A 581 12.97 21.47 -8.99
C ALA A 581 12.66 22.04 -10.37
N THR A 582 11.56 21.58 -10.96
CA THR A 582 11.04 22.09 -12.23
C THR A 582 9.60 22.57 -12.08
N ALA A 583 9.31 23.78 -12.52
CA ALA A 583 7.95 24.33 -12.62
C ALA A 583 7.72 24.99 -13.98
N THR A 584 6.47 25.40 -14.25
CA THR A 584 6.10 26.19 -15.42
C THR A 584 5.82 27.65 -15.06
N ILE A 585 5.81 28.55 -16.05
CA ILE A 585 5.72 30.02 -15.86
C ILE A 585 4.59 30.43 -14.90
N GLY A 586 4.91 31.08 -13.79
CA GLY A 586 3.92 31.46 -12.77
C GLY A 586 3.76 30.46 -11.63
N GLY A 587 4.52 29.37 -11.64
CA GLY A 587 4.77 28.49 -10.49
C GLY A 587 6.10 28.86 -9.80
N ALA A 588 6.34 28.31 -8.63
CA ALA A 588 7.59 28.47 -7.89
C ALA A 588 8.38 27.15 -7.92
N ALA A 589 9.71 27.22 -7.94
CA ALA A 589 10.55 26.04 -7.86
C ALA A 589 11.77 26.34 -6.99
N TYR A 590 12.16 25.37 -6.17
CA TYR A 590 13.36 25.45 -5.33
C TYR A 590 14.07 24.09 -5.31
N GLY A 591 15.34 24.08 -5.69
CA GLY A 591 16.16 22.87 -5.62
C GLY A 591 16.24 22.36 -4.18
N ILE A 592 16.59 23.24 -3.24
CA ILE A 592 16.62 22.96 -1.80
C ILE A 592 15.88 24.06 -1.04
N TYR A 593 14.90 23.72 -0.21
CA TYR A 593 14.12 24.70 0.54
C TYR A 593 13.87 24.24 1.97
N GLY A 594 13.80 25.17 2.92
CA GLY A 594 13.30 24.91 4.27
C GLY A 594 14.10 25.63 5.34
N LYS A 595 13.91 25.22 6.59
CA LYS A 595 14.55 25.80 7.80
C LYS A 595 15.40 24.78 8.57
N GLY A 596 15.52 23.58 8.04
CA GLY A 596 16.29 22.49 8.63
C GLY A 596 17.80 22.67 8.51
N THR A 597 18.52 21.61 8.86
CA THR A 597 19.98 21.52 8.75
C THR A 597 20.37 20.40 7.80
N ILE A 598 21.39 20.64 6.98
CA ILE A 598 22.09 19.64 6.16
C ILE A 598 23.54 19.60 6.64
N LYS A 599 24.07 18.41 6.90
CA LYS A 599 25.47 18.18 7.27
C LYS A 599 26.08 17.11 6.37
N THR A 600 27.34 17.29 5.98
CA THR A 600 28.06 16.31 5.17
C THR A 600 29.32 15.73 5.80
N GLY A 601 29.75 16.26 6.95
CA GLY A 601 30.79 15.66 7.79
C GLY A 601 32.19 15.70 7.17
N ASP A 602 32.96 14.60 7.24
CA ASP A 602 34.33 14.56 6.73
C ASP A 602 34.40 13.97 5.32
N GLY A 603 35.01 14.69 4.37
CA GLY A 603 35.25 14.22 3.01
C GLY A 603 35.17 15.36 2.00
N ASN A 604 35.16 15.12 0.68
CA ASN A 604 35.08 16.22 -0.29
C ASN A 604 33.66 16.31 -0.84
N ASP A 605 32.76 16.95 -0.12
CA ASP A 605 31.34 16.80 -0.38
C ASP A 605 30.84 17.71 -1.50
N LYS A 606 29.71 17.31 -2.08
CA LYS A 606 29.09 18.02 -3.18
C LYS A 606 27.62 18.24 -2.96
N ILE A 607 27.24 19.51 -2.80
CA ILE A 607 25.85 19.94 -2.77
C ILE A 607 25.51 20.76 -4.01
N THR A 608 24.44 20.36 -4.71
CA THR A 608 23.94 21.05 -5.90
C THR A 608 22.43 21.30 -5.80
N ALA A 609 22.03 22.57 -5.87
CA ALA A 609 20.64 22.97 -5.98
C ALA A 609 20.35 23.56 -7.37
N THR A 610 19.43 22.94 -8.12
CA THR A 610 18.99 23.42 -9.43
C THR A 610 17.50 23.73 -9.43
N THR A 611 17.14 24.76 -10.19
CA THR A 611 15.77 25.21 -10.34
C THR A 611 15.55 25.58 -11.79
N THR A 612 14.49 25.07 -12.38
CA THR A 612 14.13 25.31 -13.77
C THR A 612 12.69 25.78 -13.84
N ILE A 613 12.45 26.93 -14.45
CA ILE A 613 11.10 27.41 -14.77
C ILE A 613 10.98 27.50 -16.28
N ASN A 614 10.08 26.70 -16.86
CA ASN A 614 9.83 26.66 -18.29
C ASN A 614 11.12 26.45 -19.12
N GLU A 615 11.89 25.43 -18.74
CA GLU A 615 13.16 25.03 -19.38
C GLU A 615 14.30 26.07 -19.25
N VAL A 616 14.09 27.16 -18.50
CA VAL A 616 15.12 28.14 -18.16
C VAL A 616 15.61 27.88 -16.75
N GLN A 617 16.92 27.76 -16.58
CA GLN A 617 17.53 27.62 -15.25
C GLN A 617 17.46 28.96 -14.50
N GLU A 618 16.93 28.92 -13.29
CA GLU A 618 16.81 30.07 -12.41
C GLU A 618 18.08 30.32 -11.60
N LYS A 619 18.30 31.59 -11.23
CA LYS A 619 19.45 32.00 -10.43
C LYS A 619 19.26 31.72 -8.94
N VAL A 620 18.02 31.76 -8.45
CA VAL A 620 17.69 31.48 -7.05
C VAL A 620 17.23 30.03 -6.95
N THR A 621 18.05 29.19 -6.34
CA THR A 621 17.86 27.73 -6.30
C THR A 621 17.67 27.19 -4.90
N ILE A 622 17.92 28.00 -3.86
CA ILE A 622 17.65 27.65 -2.46
C ILE A 622 16.72 28.66 -1.77
N GLY A 623 16.08 28.28 -0.65
CA GLY A 623 15.25 29.20 0.13
C GLY A 623 14.84 28.70 1.51
N GLY A 624 14.02 29.50 2.20
CA GLY A 624 13.43 29.16 3.51
C GLY A 624 14.31 29.51 4.72
N GLY A 625 15.58 29.82 4.52
CA GLY A 625 16.54 30.04 5.60
C GLY A 625 17.28 28.77 6.04
N ILE A 626 17.48 27.83 5.12
CA ILE A 626 18.15 26.55 5.35
C ILE A 626 19.58 26.75 5.90
N ASN A 627 20.01 25.86 6.78
CA ASN A 627 21.39 25.81 7.29
C ASN A 627 22.14 24.62 6.69
N ILE A 628 23.33 24.86 6.14
CA ILE A 628 24.16 23.85 5.48
C ILE A 628 25.56 23.92 6.08
N ASP A 629 26.07 22.78 6.53
CA ASP A 629 27.40 22.61 7.10
C ASP A 629 28.14 21.54 6.32
N LEU A 630 29.18 21.93 5.56
CA LEU A 630 29.95 21.02 4.72
C LEU A 630 31.05 20.27 5.51
N GLY A 631 31.33 20.67 6.75
CA GLY A 631 32.22 19.91 7.62
C GLY A 631 33.72 20.07 7.28
N THR A 632 34.41 18.98 6.92
CA THR A 632 35.86 19.02 6.63
C THR A 632 36.23 18.36 5.32
N GLY A 633 37.05 19.06 4.52
CA GLY A 633 37.59 18.57 3.26
C GLY A 633 37.66 19.67 2.22
N ASN A 634 37.57 19.35 0.93
CA ASN A 634 37.54 20.35 -0.13
C ASN A 634 36.18 20.30 -0.79
N ASP A 635 35.24 21.00 -0.19
CA ASP A 635 33.83 20.83 -0.47
C ASP A 635 33.38 21.74 -1.61
N TYR A 636 32.26 21.36 -2.21
CA TYR A 636 31.67 22.07 -3.33
C TYR A 636 30.19 22.34 -3.08
N PHE A 637 29.83 23.61 -3.05
CA PHE A 637 28.44 24.05 -2.99
C PHE A 637 28.05 24.84 -4.23
N LYS A 638 26.99 24.41 -4.92
CA LYS A 638 26.37 25.13 -6.03
C LYS A 638 24.92 25.47 -5.71
N GLY A 639 24.66 26.75 -5.51
CA GLY A 639 23.32 27.30 -5.31
C GLY A 639 23.34 28.73 -4.80
N PHE A 640 22.20 29.42 -4.88
CA PHE A 640 22.05 30.77 -4.33
C PHE A 640 20.62 31.02 -3.86
N GLY A 641 20.46 31.74 -2.74
CA GLY A 641 19.17 32.02 -2.14
C GLY A 641 19.27 32.36 -0.66
N THR A 642 18.14 32.39 0.04
CA THR A 642 18.08 32.68 1.48
C THR A 642 18.50 31.47 2.29
N GLY A 643 19.68 31.54 2.94
CA GLY A 643 20.22 30.47 3.75
C GLY A 643 21.58 30.81 4.37
N THR A 644 22.10 29.88 5.17
CA THR A 644 23.45 29.91 5.73
C THR A 644 24.22 28.70 5.24
N VAL A 645 25.44 28.90 4.71
CA VAL A 645 26.32 27.82 4.27
C VAL A 645 27.69 27.98 4.91
N ASP A 646 28.10 26.98 5.67
CA ASP A 646 29.46 26.85 6.19
C ASP A 646 30.24 25.87 5.33
N GLY A 647 31.28 26.35 4.65
CA GLY A 647 32.23 25.47 3.98
C GLY A 647 33.11 24.70 4.95
N GLY A 648 33.20 25.13 6.22
CA GLY A 648 33.88 24.37 7.24
C GLY A 648 35.40 24.47 7.14
N LYS A 649 36.08 23.33 7.13
CA LYS A 649 37.55 23.24 7.07
C LYS A 649 38.03 22.60 5.77
N GLY A 650 38.62 23.41 4.91
CA GLY A 650 39.68 22.98 4.01
C GLY A 650 39.83 23.95 2.86
N PHE A 651 39.71 23.50 1.62
CA PHE A 651 39.71 24.39 0.46
C PHE A 651 38.39 24.28 -0.28
N ASP A 652 37.44 25.09 0.15
CA ASP A 652 36.04 24.94 -0.19
C ASP A 652 35.66 25.89 -1.33
N THR A 653 34.78 25.41 -2.20
CA THR A 653 34.35 26.12 -3.42
C THR A 653 32.87 26.46 -3.39
N LEU A 654 32.59 27.75 -3.50
CA LEU A 654 31.24 28.28 -3.74
C LEU A 654 31.05 28.57 -5.24
N ASP A 655 30.20 27.79 -5.89
CA ASP A 655 29.87 27.97 -7.31
C ASP A 655 28.63 28.85 -7.50
N LEU A 656 28.88 30.09 -7.95
CA LEU A 656 27.93 31.12 -8.33
C LEU A 656 27.94 31.36 -9.85
N SER A 657 28.24 30.35 -10.66
CA SER A 657 28.33 30.46 -12.13
C SER A 657 27.05 30.94 -12.81
N ALA A 658 25.94 31.02 -12.07
CA ALA A 658 24.69 31.64 -12.53
C ALA A 658 24.74 33.19 -12.58
N PHE A 659 25.78 33.80 -12.01
CA PHE A 659 25.95 35.24 -11.89
C PHE A 659 27.27 35.71 -12.51
N ASN A 660 27.22 36.87 -13.17
CA ASN A 660 28.42 37.69 -13.30
C ASN A 660 28.68 38.39 -11.97
N ARG A 661 29.96 38.61 -11.61
CA ARG A 661 30.31 39.29 -10.34
C ARG A 661 29.62 40.64 -10.14
N SER A 662 29.42 41.41 -11.22
CA SER A 662 28.76 42.72 -11.17
C SER A 662 27.29 42.68 -10.77
N GLU A 663 26.67 41.50 -10.74
CA GLU A 663 25.26 41.31 -10.35
C GLU A 663 25.10 41.10 -8.84
N LEU A 664 26.20 40.91 -8.11
CA LEU A 664 26.20 40.58 -6.69
C LEU A 664 26.82 41.71 -5.85
N THR A 665 26.29 41.88 -4.65
CA THR A 665 26.88 42.75 -3.62
C THR A 665 27.47 41.90 -2.51
N PHE A 666 28.71 42.17 -2.14
CA PHE A 666 29.40 41.49 -1.05
C PHE A 666 29.52 42.42 0.15
N SER A 667 29.23 41.90 1.34
CA SER A 667 29.42 42.61 2.60
C SER A 667 29.89 41.66 3.70
N GLY A 668 30.44 42.19 4.79
CA GLY A 668 30.96 41.37 5.89
C GLY A 668 32.25 40.61 5.59
N ALA A 669 32.80 40.72 4.38
CA ALA A 669 34.10 40.16 4.02
C ALA A 669 35.23 40.90 4.74
N ILE A 670 36.09 40.17 5.46
CA ILE A 670 37.19 40.74 6.25
C ILE A 670 38.46 40.01 5.86
N SER A 671 39.38 40.73 5.20
CA SER A 671 40.69 40.18 4.80
C SER A 671 41.45 39.66 6.02
N GLY A 672 41.98 38.42 5.91
CA GLY A 672 42.75 37.77 6.98
C GLY A 672 41.91 37.16 8.10
N ASN A 673 40.57 37.14 8.00
CA ASN A 673 39.72 36.41 8.94
C ASN A 673 39.71 34.92 8.58
N ALA A 674 40.14 34.06 9.50
CA ALA A 674 40.22 32.61 9.27
C ALA A 674 38.86 31.92 9.01
N LEU A 675 37.74 32.57 9.36
CA LEU A 675 36.39 32.06 9.08
C LEU A 675 35.87 32.47 7.71
N ASN A 676 36.57 33.33 6.96
CA ASN A 676 36.16 33.82 5.64
C ASN A 676 34.65 34.20 5.53
N PRO A 677 34.08 35.01 6.44
CA PRO A 677 32.64 35.31 6.40
C PRO A 677 32.29 36.19 5.19
N ALA A 678 31.13 35.96 4.57
CA ALA A 678 30.59 36.85 3.56
C ALA A 678 29.06 36.84 3.58
N ASN A 679 28.45 37.99 3.32
CA ASN A 679 27.04 38.12 2.98
C ASN A 679 26.96 38.53 1.51
N ILE A 680 26.35 37.67 0.70
CA ILE A 680 26.23 37.84 -0.74
C ILE A 680 24.78 38.16 -1.06
N SER A 681 24.53 39.34 -1.59
CA SER A 681 23.18 39.82 -1.89
C SER A 681 22.96 40.02 -3.39
N PHE A 682 21.79 39.61 -3.85
CA PHE A 682 21.29 39.84 -5.21
C PHE A 682 19.97 40.61 -5.11
N ASN A 683 19.84 41.69 -5.88
CA ASN A 683 18.59 42.43 -5.98
C ASN A 683 17.73 41.84 -7.10
N ASN A 684 16.69 41.11 -6.71
CA ASN A 684 15.74 40.52 -7.63
C ASN A 684 14.47 41.38 -7.69
N ASN A 685 14.46 42.39 -8.57
CA ASN A 685 13.30 43.27 -8.77
C ASN A 685 12.76 43.89 -7.47
N GLU A 686 13.64 44.55 -6.70
CA GLU A 686 13.37 45.22 -5.40
C GLU A 686 13.40 44.30 -4.18
N ASP A 687 13.35 42.97 -4.37
CA ASP A 687 13.56 42.00 -3.30
C ASP A 687 15.04 41.64 -3.16
N VAL A 688 15.65 42.01 -2.04
CA VAL A 688 17.05 41.67 -1.74
C VAL A 688 17.12 40.27 -1.16
N ILE A 689 17.71 39.34 -1.92
CA ILE A 689 17.95 37.97 -1.49
C ILE A 689 19.40 37.88 -1.01
N THR A 690 19.60 37.33 0.19
CA THR A 690 20.93 37.26 0.82
C THR A 690 21.28 35.83 1.21
N LEU A 691 22.47 35.40 0.78
CA LEU A 691 23.15 34.18 1.20
C LEU A 691 24.25 34.55 2.21
N SER A 692 24.21 33.95 3.40
CA SER A 692 25.27 34.08 4.39
C SER A 692 26.23 32.91 4.26
N THR A 693 27.52 33.18 4.12
CA THR A 693 28.54 32.13 4.01
C THR A 693 29.71 32.36 4.95
N LYS A 694 30.42 31.27 5.26
CA LYS A 694 31.74 31.25 5.90
C LYS A 694 32.51 30.02 5.42
N GLY A 695 33.83 30.03 5.59
CA GLY A 695 34.70 28.89 5.27
C GLY A 695 34.81 28.58 3.78
N PHE A 696 34.81 29.58 2.90
CA PHE A 696 35.04 29.37 1.46
C PHE A 696 36.30 30.09 0.98
N GLU A 697 37.19 29.36 0.31
CA GLU A 697 38.44 29.89 -0.24
C GLU A 697 38.29 30.28 -1.70
N ASN A 698 37.41 29.62 -2.46
CA ASN A 698 37.25 29.79 -3.90
C ASN A 698 35.80 30.09 -4.30
N PHE A 699 35.64 31.05 -5.21
CA PHE A 699 34.35 31.50 -5.73
C PHE A 699 34.37 31.41 -7.24
N ILE A 700 33.39 30.73 -7.83
CA ILE A 700 33.23 30.59 -9.29
C ILE A 700 32.07 31.47 -9.75
N PHE A 701 32.29 32.26 -10.80
CA PHE A 701 31.30 33.12 -11.44
C PHE A 701 31.24 32.82 -12.94
N ALA A 702 30.21 33.35 -13.61
CA ALA A 702 30.08 33.24 -15.07
C ALA A 702 31.27 33.89 -15.82
N ASP A 703 31.88 34.93 -15.23
CA ASP A 703 32.96 35.72 -15.82
C ASP A 703 34.37 35.38 -15.29
N GLY A 704 34.51 34.33 -14.45
CA GLY A 704 35.80 33.85 -13.95
C GLY A 704 35.74 33.29 -12.52
N SER A 705 36.89 32.95 -11.93
CA SER A 705 37.00 32.54 -10.53
C SER A 705 37.84 33.52 -9.71
N LEU A 706 37.59 33.57 -8.39
CA LEU A 706 38.30 34.41 -7.43
C LEU A 706 38.60 33.64 -6.15
N CYS A 707 39.71 33.98 -5.51
CA CYS A 707 39.99 33.54 -4.15
C CYS A 707 39.39 34.53 -3.14
N TYR A 708 39.00 34.08 -1.95
CA TYR A 708 38.41 34.93 -0.89
C TYR A 708 39.27 36.16 -0.56
N SER A 709 40.60 36.00 -0.52
CA SER A 709 41.55 37.07 -0.26
C SER A 709 41.49 38.23 -1.26
N THR A 710 40.90 37.99 -2.43
CA THR A 710 40.69 38.98 -3.51
C THR A 710 39.25 39.47 -3.62
N LEU A 711 38.35 38.99 -2.76
CA LEU A 711 36.93 39.38 -2.71
C LEU A 711 36.71 40.70 -1.93
N VAL A 712 37.69 41.10 -1.09
CA VAL A 712 37.66 42.27 -0.19
C VAL A 712 38.01 43.57 -0.88
#